data_AF-A0A964XNE0-F1
#
_entry.id   AF-A0A964XNE0-F1
#
_cell.length_a   1.000
_cell.length_b   1.000
_cell.length_c   1.000
_cell.angle_alpha   90.00
_cell.angle_beta   90.00
_cell.angle_gamma   90.00
#
_symmetry.space_group_name_H-M   'P 1'
#
loop_
_entity.id
_entity.type
_entity.pdbx_description
1 polymer ?
#
loop_
_entity_poly.entity_id
_entity_poly.type
_entity_poly.pdbx_seq_one_letter_code
_entity_poly.pdbx_strand_id
1 'polypeptide(L)'
;MNSSRTPAPSPVPPEQALVTLREWLSAERPRVAELTGPAGSGRTRVLRQVHEAAPDSVFIDATGLTSEDVIHRVLAAAGLDNPPERRADWGYALEESPLRGKLIVLANAQRAGRTRRSAEPDRMVHRFSGELAVAGVKVLVERDLPDVRRRHDHLVVALPPLPADESLERELPDGAAVEALRALALAEPRRVPMDVWAELGRAWEVRSGRQVDVAAASRADGLLDVDDEGRALFRAEHVADALRRSVEPELVRAVHRDVVEWLRGRAADGPVPTRRYLSQGLAMHAVQAGEFDAVQRSGRLVAHIDQVALIDAARADRSYVVNGDSPTGDAVNLWASGVDSLPQDEWASWLHLMSTVRGDHETAAEIAAAVAASDRQLPWRVRWAHWRPPGAVGAEFVRPGPLAKPYLAPEEYRPGRPTVIAEGEWNDRYQAWDVRTGEQVAGPWPDAVPDPGQREDLWLPDGDRDVTPAWVDLTVFDALEPSFVAGQVAVGEVAVGDAAVGHVVVGDVVVVAGLGGIFAVDVHPAADGAGLTEVHGEPMFDDPVWSPVPYDRAPQGDGLYAAGLFEPGVVRLLPKDRVPRGLTDTESLRVLTEAGLPAVEAVEMRLLALDEQGLAEADSDDLDSGEGDGDYGSSTSAYYRLGQWVTSDVVLNGSTGTVHLLGANDWVSDDEFDDFFFDEGEDSGAEDQDGDEVQGGAGLLIAGSLTAFVKLLQQYLVTRCMLASAGYRREREEIRDSLSGTLSEIDAAGAASGAWTTGFTETD
;
A
#
# COMPACT_ATOMS: atom_id res chain seq x y z
N MET A 1 -22.71 12.58 4.97
CA MET A 1 -22.53 13.16 6.32
C MET A 1 -22.26 14.67 6.21
N ASN A 2 -23.04 15.50 6.90
CA ASN A 2 -22.85 16.96 6.94
C ASN A 2 -21.68 17.29 7.89
N SER A 3 -20.46 17.46 7.38
CA SER A 3 -19.32 17.93 8.19
C SER A 3 -19.51 19.38 8.62
N SER A 4 -19.69 19.60 9.92
CA SER A 4 -19.70 20.92 10.55
C SER A 4 -18.34 21.60 10.42
N ARG A 5 -18.25 22.69 9.65
CA ARG A 5 -17.03 23.51 9.48
C ARG A 5 -16.78 24.41 10.69
N THR A 6 -15.55 24.43 11.22
CA THR A 6 -15.13 25.39 12.26
C THR A 6 -15.06 26.81 11.67
N PRO A 7 -15.57 27.88 12.32
CA PRO A 7 -15.56 29.24 11.80
C PRO A 7 -14.13 29.79 11.60
N ALA A 8 -13.85 30.42 10.45
CA ALA A 8 -12.54 30.97 10.11
C ALA A 8 -12.02 31.95 11.18
N PRO A 9 -10.72 31.96 11.52
CA PRO A 9 -10.18 32.81 12.58
C PRO A 9 -10.21 34.26 12.12
N SER A 10 -10.48 35.19 13.05
CA SER A 10 -10.38 36.62 12.74
C SER A 10 -8.92 37.00 12.50
N PRO A 11 -8.56 37.66 11.38
CA PRO A 11 -7.19 38.06 11.10
C PRO A 11 -6.66 39.06 12.11
N VAL A 12 -5.39 38.92 12.51
CA VAL A 12 -4.69 39.78 13.48
C VAL A 12 -3.37 40.33 12.91
N PRO A 13 -2.93 41.53 13.31
CA PRO A 13 -1.66 42.09 12.86
C PRO A 13 -0.45 41.19 13.21
N PRO A 14 0.65 41.24 12.44
CA PRO A 14 1.85 40.41 12.68
C PRO A 14 2.41 40.49 14.11
N GLU A 15 2.37 41.66 14.75
CA GLU A 15 2.83 41.84 16.13
C GLU A 15 1.96 41.08 17.13
N GLN A 16 0.64 41.11 16.95
CA GLN A 16 -0.30 40.37 17.78
C GLN A 16 -0.18 38.86 17.54
N ALA A 17 0.01 38.44 16.28
CA ALA A 17 0.27 37.05 15.94
C ALA A 17 1.53 36.53 16.65
N LEU A 18 2.60 37.32 16.68
CA LEU A 18 3.85 36.96 17.36
C LEU A 18 3.64 36.81 18.88
N VAL A 19 2.86 37.69 19.51
CA VAL A 19 2.52 37.57 20.94
C VAL A 19 1.75 36.28 21.21
N THR A 20 0.69 36.02 20.45
CA THR A 20 -0.13 34.80 20.59
C THR A 20 0.69 33.52 20.37
N LEU A 21 1.57 33.49 19.38
CA LEU A 21 2.43 32.34 19.13
C LEU A 21 3.47 32.13 20.25
N ARG A 22 3.97 33.21 20.88
CA ARG A 22 4.88 33.09 22.03
C ARG A 22 4.17 32.57 23.28
N GLU A 23 2.95 33.02 23.55
CA GLU A 23 2.12 32.49 24.64
C GLU A 23 1.85 30.99 24.43
N TRP A 24 1.53 30.60 23.19
CA TRP A 24 1.36 29.21 22.80
C TRP A 24 2.62 28.36 23.00
N LEU A 25 3.82 28.89 22.73
CA LEU A 25 5.07 28.16 22.99
C LEU A 25 5.24 27.77 24.47
N SER A 26 4.68 28.53 25.40
CA SER A 26 4.71 28.21 26.83
C SER A 26 3.56 27.32 27.32
N ALA A 27 2.48 27.17 26.55
CA ALA A 27 1.33 26.34 26.93
C ALA A 27 1.58 24.84 26.76
N GLU A 28 0.99 23.95 27.57
CA GLU A 28 1.16 22.50 27.38
C GLU A 28 0.41 21.95 26.16
N ARG A 29 -0.77 22.53 25.88
CA ARG A 29 -1.61 22.21 24.71
C ARG A 29 -2.20 23.51 24.13
N PRO A 30 -2.54 23.53 22.83
CA PRO A 30 -2.28 22.48 21.83
C PRO A 30 -0.81 22.38 21.42
N ARG A 31 -0.36 21.25 20.85
CA ARG A 31 1.04 21.05 20.41
C ARG A 31 1.33 21.49 18.98
N VAL A 32 0.28 21.77 18.21
CA VAL A 32 0.38 22.27 16.82
C VAL A 32 -0.22 23.66 16.73
N ALA A 33 0.50 24.57 16.09
CA ALA A 33 0.01 25.88 15.69
C ALA A 33 0.18 26.10 14.18
N GLU A 34 -0.78 26.78 13.59
CA GLU A 34 -0.85 27.06 12.17
C GLU A 34 -0.89 28.56 11.93
N LEU A 35 0.05 29.06 11.12
CA LEU A 35 0.06 30.44 10.67
C LEU A 35 -0.48 30.52 9.23
N THR A 36 -1.64 31.17 9.08
CA THR A 36 -2.34 31.32 7.80
C THR A 36 -2.51 32.78 7.40
N GLY A 37 -2.87 33.02 6.15
CA GLY A 37 -3.03 34.34 5.56
C GLY A 37 -2.99 34.28 4.03
N PRO A 38 -3.32 35.36 3.33
CA PRO A 38 -3.13 35.43 1.88
C PRO A 38 -1.63 35.45 1.53
N ALA A 39 -1.30 35.09 0.29
CA ALA A 39 0.05 35.19 -0.23
C ALA A 39 0.61 36.60 -0.05
N GLY A 40 1.87 36.71 0.38
CA GLY A 40 2.51 37.99 0.64
C GLY A 40 2.12 38.67 1.96
N SER A 41 1.31 38.06 2.84
CA SER A 41 0.95 38.61 4.17
C SER A 41 2.08 38.65 5.21
N GLY A 42 3.28 38.16 4.86
CA GLY A 42 4.44 38.16 5.76
C GLY A 42 4.53 36.98 6.71
N ARG A 43 3.77 35.89 6.49
CA ARG A 43 3.79 34.67 7.34
C ARG A 43 5.20 34.17 7.62
N THR A 44 5.99 33.94 6.58
CA THR A 44 7.37 33.43 6.70
C THR A 44 8.25 34.35 7.54
N ARG A 45 8.04 35.69 7.50
CA ARG A 45 8.76 36.64 8.36
C ARG A 45 8.37 36.45 9.82
N VAL A 46 7.09 36.30 10.14
CA VAL A 46 6.62 36.03 11.51
C VAL A 46 7.19 34.70 12.01
N LEU A 47 7.19 33.65 11.18
CA LEU A 47 7.78 32.34 11.55
C LEU A 47 9.27 32.45 11.89
N ARG A 48 10.04 33.21 11.12
CA ARG A 48 11.46 33.47 11.42
C ARG A 48 11.63 34.20 12.75
N GLN A 49 10.79 35.19 13.05
CA GLN A 49 10.82 35.90 14.33
C GLN A 49 10.46 35.01 15.53
N VAL A 50 9.59 34.02 15.34
CA VAL A 50 9.30 33.00 16.37
C VAL A 50 10.50 32.08 16.56
N HIS A 51 11.11 31.60 15.47
CA HIS A 51 12.32 30.78 15.50
C HIS A 51 13.49 31.51 16.20
N GLU A 52 13.74 32.77 15.87
CA GLU A 52 14.76 33.61 16.52
C GLU A 52 14.52 33.79 18.02
N ALA A 53 13.26 33.74 18.48
CA ALA A 53 12.91 33.83 19.89
C ALA A 53 13.02 32.48 20.64
N ALA A 54 13.19 31.37 19.91
CA ALA A 54 13.32 30.01 20.44
C ALA A 54 14.64 29.38 19.96
N PRO A 55 15.77 29.60 20.67
CA PRO A 55 17.11 29.26 20.17
C PRO A 55 17.35 27.76 19.94
N ASP A 56 16.58 26.89 20.60
CA ASP A 56 16.64 25.43 20.43
C ASP A 56 15.65 24.90 19.37
N SER A 57 15.08 25.79 18.54
CA SER A 57 14.10 25.41 17.52
C SER A 57 14.75 25.07 16.18
N VAL A 58 14.11 24.18 15.43
CA VAL A 58 14.54 23.76 14.09
C VAL A 58 13.66 24.46 13.06
N PHE A 59 14.28 25.18 12.10
CA PHE A 59 13.55 25.86 11.02
C PHE A 59 13.78 25.13 9.69
N ILE A 60 12.69 24.69 9.05
CA ILE A 60 12.71 23.95 7.79
C ILE A 60 11.84 24.69 6.77
N ASP A 61 12.42 25.04 5.61
CA ASP A 61 11.65 25.46 4.44
C ASP A 61 11.18 24.23 3.68
N ALA A 62 9.87 23.98 3.71
CA ALA A 62 9.23 22.82 3.10
C ALA A 62 9.08 22.95 1.57
N THR A 63 9.49 24.07 0.96
CA THR A 63 9.36 24.27 -0.49
C THR A 63 10.08 23.14 -1.26
N GLY A 64 9.32 22.39 -2.05
CA GLY A 64 9.87 21.29 -2.85
C GLY A 64 10.16 20.00 -2.09
N LEU A 65 9.85 19.92 -0.79
CA LEU A 65 10.13 18.76 0.07
C LEU A 65 8.87 17.94 0.31
N THR A 66 9.02 16.62 0.36
CA THR A 66 7.95 15.73 0.83
C THR A 66 7.98 15.63 2.35
N SER A 67 6.96 15.02 2.93
CA SER A 67 6.89 14.75 4.37
C SER A 67 8.10 13.90 4.82
N GLU A 68 8.52 12.92 4.02
CA GLU A 68 9.72 12.08 4.23
C GLU A 68 11.00 12.93 4.21
N ASP A 69 11.16 13.83 3.22
CA ASP A 69 12.31 14.73 3.17
C ASP A 69 12.39 15.63 4.42
N VAL A 70 11.24 16.06 4.95
CA VAL A 70 11.18 16.91 6.14
C VAL A 70 11.55 16.14 7.40
N ILE A 71 10.99 14.96 7.62
CA ILE A 71 11.33 14.15 8.80
C ILE A 71 12.80 13.71 8.80
N HIS A 72 13.38 13.37 7.64
CA HIS A 72 14.82 13.10 7.54
C HIS A 72 15.66 14.29 8.03
N ARG A 73 15.25 15.53 7.73
CA ARG A 73 15.92 16.73 8.24
C ARG A 73 15.69 16.95 9.72
N VAL A 74 14.52 16.60 10.25
CA VAL A 74 14.22 16.67 11.69
C VAL A 74 15.08 15.67 12.46
N LEU A 75 15.15 14.41 12.01
CA LEU A 75 15.97 13.37 12.61
C LEU A 75 17.45 13.71 12.55
N ALA A 76 17.93 14.21 11.40
CA ALA A 76 19.30 14.72 11.28
C ALA A 76 19.59 15.88 12.25
N ALA A 77 18.63 16.78 12.46
CA ALA A 77 18.76 17.87 13.44
C ALA A 77 18.76 17.36 14.89
N ALA A 78 18.12 16.21 15.16
CA ALA A 78 18.19 15.51 16.44
C ALA A 78 19.50 14.71 16.63
N GLY A 79 20.34 14.59 15.58
CA GLY A 79 21.53 13.75 15.58
C GLY A 79 21.21 12.25 15.49
N LEU A 80 20.04 11.91 14.95
CA LEU A 80 19.59 10.54 14.77
C LEU A 80 19.82 10.11 13.31
N ASP A 81 20.41 8.93 13.14
CA ASP A 81 20.40 8.21 11.88
C ASP A 81 19.14 7.33 11.86
N ASN A 82 18.43 7.32 10.73
CA ASN A 82 17.26 6.47 10.55
C ASN A 82 17.56 5.42 9.47
N PRO A 83 18.10 4.25 9.85
CA PRO A 83 18.34 3.19 8.88
C PRO A 83 17.00 2.72 8.28
N PRO A 84 16.99 2.25 7.02
CA PRO A 84 15.78 1.69 6.39
C PRO A 84 15.06 0.63 7.25
N GLU A 85 15.81 -0.06 8.09
CA GLU A 85 15.38 -1.16 8.96
C GLU A 85 14.53 -0.73 10.17
N ARG A 86 14.65 0.53 10.63
CA ARG A 86 13.93 1.06 11.81
C ARG A 86 13.05 2.25 11.46
N ARG A 87 12.65 2.32 10.20
CA ARG A 87 12.14 3.55 9.61
C ARG A 87 10.82 3.99 10.22
N ALA A 88 9.97 3.06 10.63
CA ALA A 88 8.68 3.33 11.27
C ALA A 88 8.80 3.75 12.75
N ASP A 89 9.90 3.38 13.43
CA ASP A 89 10.17 3.70 14.84
C ASP A 89 10.62 5.16 15.07
N TRP A 90 10.63 5.99 14.03
CA TRP A 90 11.15 7.36 14.10
C TRP A 90 10.48 8.19 15.20
N GLY A 91 9.20 7.92 15.51
CA GLY A 91 8.45 8.62 16.55
C GLY A 91 9.03 8.37 17.95
N TYR A 92 9.31 7.11 18.28
CA TYR A 92 9.94 6.72 19.54
C TYR A 92 11.36 7.27 19.64
N ALA A 93 12.15 7.14 18.56
CA ALA A 93 13.50 7.69 18.52
C ALA A 93 13.52 9.21 18.72
N LEU A 94 12.56 9.93 18.14
CA LEU A 94 12.44 11.38 18.30
C LEU A 94 11.99 11.76 19.72
N GLU A 95 11.09 10.99 20.35
CA GLU A 95 10.66 11.23 21.72
C GLU A 95 11.82 11.08 22.73
N GLU A 96 12.74 10.14 22.49
CA GLU A 96 13.93 9.93 23.32
C GLU A 96 15.07 10.93 22.99
N SER A 97 14.91 11.74 21.95
CA SER A 97 15.94 12.64 21.44
C SER A 97 16.04 13.97 22.19
N PRO A 98 17.14 14.73 21.97
CA PRO A 98 17.27 16.10 22.47
C PRO A 98 16.20 17.08 21.95
N LEU A 99 15.48 16.74 20.88
CA LEU A 99 14.41 17.56 20.34
C LEU A 99 13.08 17.41 21.09
N ARG A 100 12.96 16.49 22.05
CA ARG A 100 11.73 16.34 22.85
C ARG A 100 11.32 17.67 23.48
N GLY A 101 10.07 18.07 23.26
CA GLY A 101 9.49 19.33 23.73
C GLY A 101 10.01 20.59 23.03
N LYS A 102 10.91 20.48 22.05
CA LYS A 102 11.43 21.61 21.27
C LYS A 102 10.49 21.97 20.13
N LEU A 103 10.71 23.14 19.53
CA LEU A 103 9.89 23.67 18.45
C LEU A 103 10.47 23.30 17.07
N ILE A 104 9.62 22.79 16.20
CA ILE A 104 9.87 22.64 14.76
C ILE A 104 9.02 23.67 14.02
N VAL A 105 9.66 24.50 13.20
CA VAL A 105 9.02 25.52 12.37
C VAL A 105 9.07 25.08 10.92
N LEU A 106 7.90 24.80 10.33
CA LEU A 106 7.72 24.41 8.93
C LEU A 106 7.25 25.61 8.11
N ALA A 107 8.18 26.27 7.42
CA ALA A 107 7.87 27.39 6.54
C ALA A 107 7.49 26.91 5.14
N ASN A 108 6.66 27.70 4.44
CA ASN A 108 6.20 27.41 3.09
C ASN A 108 5.59 26.00 2.88
N ALA A 109 4.92 25.39 3.88
CA ALA A 109 4.35 24.04 3.72
C ALA A 109 3.28 23.97 2.62
N GLN A 110 2.62 25.09 2.29
CA GLN A 110 1.76 25.21 1.12
C GLN A 110 2.47 24.93 -0.23
N ARG A 111 3.81 24.92 -0.24
CA ARG A 111 4.66 24.64 -1.41
C ARG A 111 5.41 23.31 -1.30
N ALA A 112 5.00 22.45 -0.38
CA ALA A 112 5.54 21.11 -0.24
C ALA A 112 5.35 20.27 -1.50
N GLY A 113 6.24 19.29 -1.66
CA GLY A 113 6.32 18.36 -2.77
C GLY A 113 7.00 18.91 -4.02
N ARG A 114 7.42 17.97 -4.88
CA ARG A 114 8.33 18.23 -6.01
C ARG A 114 7.70 19.10 -7.10
N THR A 115 6.38 19.11 -7.19
CA THR A 115 5.61 19.84 -8.22
C THR A 115 4.73 20.94 -7.62
N ARG A 116 4.29 21.89 -8.45
CA ARG A 116 3.36 22.97 -8.05
C ARG A 116 1.95 22.46 -7.74
N ARG A 117 1.57 21.30 -8.28
CA ARG A 117 0.24 20.67 -8.11
C ARG A 117 0.26 19.46 -7.18
N SER A 118 1.36 19.29 -6.47
CA SER A 118 1.55 18.27 -5.44
C SER A 118 0.44 18.29 -4.39
N ALA A 119 0.12 17.10 -3.88
CA ALA A 119 -0.80 16.90 -2.77
C ALA A 119 -0.11 16.93 -1.38
N GLU A 120 1.23 16.96 -1.33
CA GLU A 120 2.01 17.06 -0.09
C GLU A 120 1.62 18.23 0.83
N PRO A 121 1.23 19.43 0.35
CA PRO A 121 0.79 20.51 1.23
C PRO A 121 -0.34 20.12 2.20
N ASP A 122 -1.31 19.35 1.70
CA ASP A 122 -2.45 18.87 2.48
C ASP A 122 -2.01 17.85 3.53
N ARG A 123 -1.18 16.88 3.10
CA ARG A 123 -0.57 15.85 3.96
C ARG A 123 0.29 16.46 5.07
N MET A 124 1.13 17.44 4.73
CA MET A 124 2.06 18.09 5.65
C MET A 124 1.33 18.80 6.81
N VAL A 125 0.23 19.49 6.49
CA VAL A 125 -0.52 20.32 7.45
C VAL A 125 -1.54 19.51 8.26
N HIS A 126 -2.22 18.54 7.65
CA HIS A 126 -3.33 17.85 8.32
C HIS A 126 -2.92 16.56 9.02
N ARG A 127 -1.75 16.02 8.69
CA ARG A 127 -1.31 14.73 9.18
C ARG A 127 0.08 14.79 9.80
N PHE A 128 1.08 15.12 8.99
CA PHE A 128 2.48 15.05 9.39
C PHE A 128 2.79 15.94 10.61
N SER A 129 2.24 17.16 10.68
CA SER A 129 2.42 18.02 11.86
C SER A 129 1.81 17.43 13.15
N GLY A 130 0.73 16.63 13.02
CA GLY A 130 0.12 15.92 14.14
C GLY A 130 0.99 14.77 14.63
N GLU A 131 1.51 13.96 13.71
CA GLU A 131 2.41 12.84 14.02
C GLU A 131 3.71 13.32 14.69
N LEU A 132 4.33 14.40 14.18
CA LEU A 132 5.46 15.06 14.84
C LEU A 132 5.12 15.49 16.28
N ALA A 133 3.91 16.03 16.50
CA ALA A 133 3.49 16.48 17.81
C ALA A 133 3.22 15.32 18.80
N VAL A 134 2.76 14.18 18.29
CA VAL A 134 2.64 12.91 19.05
C VAL A 134 4.03 12.42 19.45
N ALA A 135 5.00 12.46 18.54
CA ALA A 135 6.42 12.13 18.79
C ALA A 135 7.15 13.10 19.76
N GLY A 136 6.42 14.00 20.42
CA GLY A 136 6.94 14.76 21.56
C GLY A 136 7.41 16.19 21.26
N VAL A 137 7.34 16.67 20.01
CA VAL A 137 7.77 18.04 19.65
C VAL A 137 6.59 19.03 19.59
N LYS A 138 6.88 20.33 19.57
CA LYS A 138 5.92 21.37 19.18
C LYS A 138 6.08 21.72 17.72
N VAL A 139 4.98 21.89 17.00
CA VAL A 139 5.02 22.17 15.56
C VAL A 139 4.33 23.48 15.24
N LEU A 140 5.03 24.36 14.51
CA LEU A 140 4.48 25.59 13.96
C LEU A 140 4.59 25.54 12.43
N VAL A 141 3.45 25.51 11.74
CA VAL A 141 3.40 25.30 10.28
C VAL A 141 2.78 26.49 9.53
N GLU A 142 3.40 26.90 8.43
CA GLU A 142 2.84 27.86 7.47
C GLU A 142 1.82 27.19 6.55
N ARG A 143 0.65 27.80 6.34
CA ARG A 143 -0.35 27.27 5.39
C ARG A 143 -1.09 28.36 4.60
N ASP A 144 -1.57 28.01 3.40
CA ASP A 144 -2.39 28.87 2.53
C ASP A 144 -3.89 28.87 2.85
N LEU A 145 -4.61 29.83 2.27
CA LEU A 145 -6.08 29.92 2.22
C LEU A 145 -6.57 29.61 0.79
N PRO A 146 -7.77 29.03 0.60
CA PRO A 146 -8.84 28.79 1.57
C PRO A 146 -8.74 27.45 2.34
N ASP A 147 -9.39 27.43 3.50
CA ASP A 147 -9.39 26.32 4.45
C ASP A 147 -10.65 25.44 4.27
N VAL A 148 -10.49 24.16 3.96
CA VAL A 148 -11.58 23.17 3.93
C VAL A 148 -11.47 22.29 5.17
N ARG A 149 -11.69 22.90 6.34
CA ARG A 149 -11.55 22.22 7.64
C ARG A 149 -12.32 20.93 7.77
N ARG A 150 -11.64 19.88 8.24
CA ARG A 150 -12.18 18.97 9.25
C ARG A 150 -11.91 19.58 10.64
N ARG A 151 -12.72 19.28 11.65
CA ARG A 151 -12.53 19.84 13.01
C ARG A 151 -11.22 19.28 13.60
N HIS A 152 -10.33 20.12 14.11
CA HIS A 152 -9.08 19.73 14.78
C HIS A 152 -8.73 20.70 15.92
N ASP A 153 -7.90 20.27 16.86
CA ASP A 153 -7.56 21.00 18.09
C ASP A 153 -6.30 21.88 17.95
N HIS A 154 -5.96 22.35 16.76
CA HIS A 154 -4.76 23.17 16.55
C HIS A 154 -5.02 24.66 16.84
N LEU A 155 -4.00 25.40 17.30
CA LEU A 155 -4.07 26.86 17.36
C LEU A 155 -3.93 27.44 15.95
N VAL A 156 -4.95 28.15 15.46
CA VAL A 156 -4.88 28.80 14.14
C VAL A 156 -4.78 30.31 14.29
N VAL A 157 -3.70 30.91 13.78
CA VAL A 157 -3.48 32.36 13.74
C VAL A 157 -3.52 32.84 12.30
N ALA A 158 -4.40 33.80 11.99
CA ALA A 158 -4.55 34.35 10.64
C ALA A 158 -3.94 35.75 10.55
N LEU A 159 -3.15 36.01 9.52
CA LEU A 159 -2.66 37.35 9.18
C LEU A 159 -3.58 38.02 8.14
N PRO A 160 -3.80 39.34 8.24
CA PRO A 160 -4.48 40.09 7.20
C PRO A 160 -3.60 40.14 5.93
N PRO A 161 -4.19 40.44 4.75
CA PRO A 161 -3.39 40.89 3.63
C PRO A 161 -2.55 42.09 4.06
N LEU A 162 -1.26 42.08 3.71
CA LEU A 162 -0.51 43.32 3.70
C LEU A 162 -1.22 44.27 2.72
N PRO A 163 -1.34 45.59 3.03
CA PRO A 163 -1.93 46.55 2.10
C PRO A 163 -1.25 46.34 0.76
N ALA A 164 -2.06 46.02 -0.26
CA ALA A 164 -1.58 45.52 -1.52
C ALA A 164 -0.42 46.39 -1.99
N ASP A 165 0.75 45.79 -2.18
CA ASP A 165 1.66 46.33 -3.15
C ASP A 165 0.88 46.19 -4.47
N GLU A 166 0.30 47.29 -4.96
CA GLU A 166 -0.23 47.45 -6.33
C GLU A 166 0.89 47.26 -7.39
N SER A 167 1.90 46.47 -7.06
CA SER A 167 3.23 46.42 -7.63
C SER A 167 3.37 45.21 -8.55
N LEU A 168 2.63 44.11 -8.34
CA LEU A 168 2.73 42.93 -9.22
C LEU A 168 2.33 43.27 -10.68
N GLU A 169 1.23 43.98 -10.90
CA GLU A 169 0.83 44.41 -12.25
C GLU A 169 1.74 45.52 -12.83
N ARG A 170 2.45 46.26 -11.98
CA ARG A 170 3.43 47.28 -12.43
C ARG A 170 4.83 46.71 -12.68
N GLU A 171 5.15 45.57 -12.09
CA GLU A 171 6.45 44.88 -12.19
C GLU A 171 6.48 43.84 -13.31
N LEU A 172 5.33 43.35 -13.76
CA LEU A 172 5.25 42.40 -14.87
C LEU A 172 5.62 43.09 -16.20
N PRO A 173 6.50 42.48 -17.02
CA PRO A 173 6.84 43.02 -18.33
C PRO A 173 5.66 42.88 -19.30
N ASP A 174 5.54 43.75 -20.30
CA ASP A 174 4.44 43.69 -21.28
C ASP A 174 4.72 42.73 -22.45
N GLY A 175 3.65 42.36 -23.17
CA GLY A 175 3.75 41.69 -24.47
C GLY A 175 4.28 40.25 -24.41
N ALA A 176 5.25 39.91 -25.26
CA ALA A 176 5.74 38.53 -25.39
C ALA A 176 6.47 38.00 -24.15
N ALA A 177 6.97 38.89 -23.28
CA ALA A 177 7.67 38.51 -22.06
C ALA A 177 6.71 38.02 -20.96
N VAL A 178 5.53 38.63 -20.77
CA VAL A 178 4.54 38.08 -19.83
C VAL A 178 3.96 36.76 -20.30
N GLU A 179 3.80 36.56 -21.60
CA GLU A 179 3.38 35.26 -22.15
C GLU A 179 4.43 34.18 -21.86
N ALA A 180 5.73 34.51 -21.92
CA ALA A 180 6.80 33.61 -21.49
C ALA A 180 6.74 33.28 -19.99
N LEU A 181 6.44 34.26 -19.13
CA LEU A 181 6.25 34.03 -17.69
C LEU A 181 5.00 33.18 -17.40
N ARG A 182 3.90 33.38 -18.14
CA ARG A 182 2.71 32.51 -18.06
C ARG A 182 3.04 31.07 -18.46
N ALA A 183 3.78 30.87 -19.55
CA ALA A 183 4.25 29.55 -19.95
C ALA A 183 5.16 28.91 -18.88
N LEU A 184 6.07 29.69 -18.26
CA LEU A 184 6.91 29.22 -17.15
C LEU A 184 6.09 28.80 -15.93
N ALA A 185 5.03 29.56 -15.60
CA ALA A 185 4.14 29.24 -14.48
C ALA A 185 3.35 27.93 -14.68
N LEU A 186 3.25 27.43 -15.93
CA LEU A 186 2.68 26.11 -16.22
C LEU A 186 3.66 24.95 -15.99
N ALA A 187 4.94 25.21 -15.73
CA ALA A 187 5.88 24.15 -15.35
C ALA A 187 5.46 23.49 -14.03
N GLU A 188 5.58 22.16 -13.95
CA GLU A 188 5.23 21.42 -12.74
C GLU A 188 6.37 21.48 -11.70
N PRO A 189 7.60 21.02 -11.98
CA PRO A 189 8.76 21.37 -11.15
C PRO A 189 9.01 22.88 -11.12
N ARG A 190 9.40 23.39 -9.95
CA ARG A 190 9.66 24.83 -9.74
C ARG A 190 10.95 25.31 -10.41
N ARG A 191 11.93 24.42 -10.56
CA ARG A 191 13.20 24.67 -11.25
C ARG A 191 13.09 24.14 -12.68
N VAL A 192 13.14 25.03 -13.65
CA VAL A 192 12.84 24.71 -15.05
C VAL A 192 14.07 24.90 -15.92
N PRO A 193 14.61 23.84 -16.54
CA PRO A 193 15.65 23.98 -17.55
C PRO A 193 15.21 24.88 -18.72
N MET A 194 16.14 25.65 -19.29
CA MET A 194 15.80 26.61 -20.36
C MET A 194 15.19 25.96 -21.60
N ASP A 195 15.55 24.72 -21.93
CA ASP A 195 14.99 23.98 -23.06
C ASP A 195 13.54 23.57 -22.81
N VAL A 196 13.23 23.16 -21.58
CA VAL A 196 11.86 22.88 -21.13
C VAL A 196 11.03 24.16 -21.15
N TRP A 197 11.57 25.29 -20.68
CA TRP A 197 10.86 26.57 -20.75
C TRP A 197 10.62 27.02 -22.19
N ALA A 198 11.60 26.83 -23.09
CA ALA A 198 11.42 27.08 -24.51
C ALA A 198 10.31 26.21 -25.12
N GLU A 199 10.19 24.95 -24.71
CA GLU A 199 9.10 24.08 -25.16
C GLU A 199 7.74 24.52 -24.61
N LEU A 200 7.65 24.83 -23.32
CA LEU A 200 6.44 25.40 -22.72
C LEU A 200 6.00 26.67 -23.46
N GLY A 201 6.95 27.53 -23.82
CA GLY A 201 6.72 28.71 -24.63
C GLY A 201 6.19 28.37 -26.02
N ARG A 202 6.81 27.42 -26.73
CA ARG A 202 6.34 26.98 -28.07
C ARG A 202 4.93 26.40 -28.01
N ALA A 203 4.66 25.50 -27.07
CA ALA A 203 3.33 24.93 -26.87
C ALA A 203 2.30 26.04 -26.58
N TRP A 204 2.67 27.01 -25.74
CA TRP A 204 1.84 28.19 -25.49
C TRP A 204 1.56 29.01 -26.75
N GLU A 205 2.56 29.31 -27.57
CA GLU A 205 2.38 30.07 -28.82
C GLU A 205 1.42 29.36 -29.78
N VAL A 206 1.60 28.04 -29.95
CA VAL A 206 0.76 27.22 -30.83
C VAL A 206 -0.69 27.21 -30.37
N ARG A 207 -0.93 27.11 -29.06
CA ARG A 207 -2.29 26.98 -28.50
C ARG A 207 -3.00 28.31 -28.28
N SER A 208 -2.27 29.36 -27.91
CA SER A 208 -2.83 30.69 -27.62
C SER A 208 -2.83 31.63 -28.84
N GLY A 209 -1.96 31.38 -29.82
CA GLY A 209 -1.70 32.29 -30.94
C GLY A 209 -0.92 33.57 -30.56
N ARG A 210 -0.42 33.66 -29.31
CA ARG A 210 0.31 34.83 -28.79
C ARG A 210 1.80 34.51 -28.77
N GLN A 211 2.62 35.46 -29.21
CA GLN A 211 4.08 35.30 -29.28
C GLN A 211 4.70 35.26 -27.87
N VAL A 212 5.75 34.46 -27.71
CA VAL A 212 6.47 34.21 -26.47
C VAL A 212 7.95 34.53 -26.67
N ASP A 213 8.52 35.37 -25.80
CA ASP A 213 9.96 35.68 -25.80
C ASP A 213 10.60 35.26 -24.48
N VAL A 214 11.07 34.01 -24.43
CA VAL A 214 11.77 33.43 -23.27
C VAL A 214 13.06 34.20 -22.96
N ALA A 215 13.77 34.67 -23.97
CA ALA A 215 15.04 35.35 -23.79
C ALA A 215 14.85 36.76 -23.20
N ALA A 216 13.79 37.47 -23.60
CA ALA A 216 13.41 38.73 -22.97
C ALA A 216 12.96 38.52 -21.51
N ALA A 217 12.11 37.52 -21.26
CA ALA A 217 11.62 37.23 -19.91
C ALA A 217 12.74 36.77 -18.96
N SER A 218 13.73 36.01 -19.43
CA SER A 218 14.85 35.58 -18.59
C SER A 218 15.78 36.73 -18.17
N ARG A 219 15.65 37.91 -18.78
CA ARG A 219 16.38 39.13 -18.41
C ARG A 219 15.52 40.10 -17.59
N ALA A 220 14.28 39.74 -17.27
CA ALA A 220 13.40 40.55 -16.43
C ALA A 220 13.96 40.56 -15.00
N ASP A 221 14.61 41.68 -14.65
CA ASP A 221 15.25 41.83 -13.35
C ASP A 221 14.21 41.81 -12.23
N GLY A 222 14.55 41.17 -11.12
CA GLY A 222 13.70 41.12 -9.92
C GLY A 222 12.66 40.00 -9.84
N LEU A 223 12.25 39.38 -10.95
CA LEU A 223 11.15 38.38 -10.96
C LEU A 223 11.63 36.93 -10.95
N LEU A 224 12.72 36.64 -11.66
CA LEU A 224 13.28 35.30 -11.81
C LEU A 224 14.69 35.25 -11.23
N ASP A 225 15.05 34.10 -10.69
CA ASP A 225 16.44 33.73 -10.46
C ASP A 225 16.81 32.61 -11.46
N VAL A 226 18.07 32.57 -11.86
CA VAL A 226 18.64 31.47 -12.66
C VAL A 226 19.73 30.85 -11.82
N ASP A 227 19.59 29.56 -11.52
CA ASP A 227 20.59 28.86 -10.72
C ASP A 227 21.86 28.51 -11.52
N ASP A 228 22.88 28.00 -10.81
CA ASP A 228 24.18 27.66 -11.40
C ASP A 228 24.09 26.57 -12.49
N GLU A 229 23.00 25.81 -12.53
CA GLU A 229 22.72 24.79 -13.55
C GLU A 229 21.91 25.36 -14.74
N GLY A 230 21.68 26.68 -14.77
CA GLY A 230 20.95 27.34 -15.84
C GLY A 230 19.44 27.09 -15.80
N ARG A 231 18.86 26.80 -14.63
CA ARG A 231 17.41 26.58 -14.49
C ARG A 231 16.73 27.86 -14.01
N ALA A 232 15.63 28.24 -14.65
CA ALA A 232 14.80 29.36 -14.25
C ALA A 232 13.86 28.98 -13.11
N LEU A 233 13.71 29.89 -12.14
CA LEU A 233 12.78 29.78 -11.02
C LEU A 233 12.23 31.16 -10.65
N PHE A 234 10.99 31.21 -10.16
CA PHE A 234 10.42 32.46 -9.68
C PHE A 234 11.03 32.81 -8.33
N ARG A 235 11.52 34.05 -8.18
CA ARG A 235 12.01 34.54 -6.89
C ARG A 235 10.91 34.50 -5.82
N ALA A 236 9.68 34.79 -6.24
CA ALA A 236 8.51 34.71 -5.39
C ALA A 236 7.41 33.88 -6.07
N GLU A 237 7.24 32.63 -5.62
CA GLU A 237 6.32 31.66 -6.25
C GLU A 237 4.84 32.11 -6.28
N HIS A 238 4.43 33.05 -5.43
CA HIS A 238 3.08 33.62 -5.52
C HIS A 238 2.81 34.33 -6.86
N VAL A 239 3.86 34.82 -7.54
CA VAL A 239 3.78 35.38 -8.90
C VAL A 239 3.38 34.28 -9.89
N ALA A 240 4.00 33.10 -9.79
CA ALA A 240 3.67 31.95 -10.62
C ALA A 240 2.20 31.52 -10.39
N ASP A 241 1.76 31.46 -9.14
CA ASP A 241 0.37 31.11 -8.79
C ASP A 241 -0.65 32.13 -9.33
N ALA A 242 -0.30 33.41 -9.31
CA ALA A 242 -1.14 34.47 -9.88
C ALA A 242 -1.21 34.35 -11.41
N LEU A 243 -0.08 34.17 -12.08
CA LEU A 243 0.00 33.98 -13.53
C LEU A 243 -0.78 32.75 -13.98
N ARG A 244 -0.62 31.61 -13.30
CA ARG A 244 -1.32 30.36 -13.61
C ARG A 244 -2.83 30.48 -13.46
N ARG A 245 -3.31 31.18 -12.42
CA ARG A 245 -4.74 31.46 -12.23
C ARG A 245 -5.34 32.41 -13.28
N SER A 246 -4.51 33.18 -13.97
CA SER A 246 -4.94 34.07 -15.06
C SER A 246 -5.16 33.35 -16.39
N VAL A 247 -4.89 32.04 -16.48
CA VAL A 247 -4.98 31.25 -17.71
C VAL A 247 -6.24 30.41 -17.73
N GLU A 248 -6.92 30.38 -18.88
CA GLU A 248 -8.08 29.52 -19.12
C GLU A 248 -7.73 28.02 -18.99
N PRO A 249 -8.52 27.21 -18.26
CA PRO A 249 -8.21 25.80 -18.01
C PRO A 249 -8.02 24.94 -19.27
N GLU A 250 -8.76 25.23 -20.34
CA GLU A 250 -8.66 24.52 -21.62
C GLU A 250 -7.31 24.76 -22.30
N LEU A 251 -6.80 25.99 -22.23
CA LEU A 251 -5.48 26.35 -22.75
C LEU A 251 -4.39 25.66 -21.93
N VAL A 252 -4.51 25.66 -20.59
CA VAL A 252 -3.61 24.91 -19.70
C VAL A 252 -3.56 23.45 -20.13
N ARG A 253 -4.70 22.76 -20.21
CA ARG A 253 -4.75 21.35 -20.62
C ARG A 253 -4.09 21.10 -21.98
N ALA A 254 -4.31 21.97 -22.96
CA ALA A 254 -3.74 21.83 -24.29
C ALA A 254 -2.21 22.01 -24.31
N VAL A 255 -1.68 22.98 -23.55
CA VAL A 255 -0.23 23.19 -23.42
C VAL A 255 0.42 22.01 -22.71
N HIS A 256 -0.17 21.52 -21.61
CA HIS A 256 0.34 20.36 -20.89
C HIS A 256 0.39 19.11 -21.78
N ARG A 257 -0.61 18.90 -22.65
CA ARG A 257 -0.60 17.80 -23.63
C ARG A 257 0.61 17.84 -24.56
N ASP A 258 0.91 19.00 -25.13
CA ASP A 258 2.04 19.14 -26.05
C ASP A 258 3.38 18.91 -25.33
N VAL A 259 3.49 19.38 -24.08
CA VAL A 259 4.68 19.17 -23.25
C VAL A 259 4.84 17.70 -22.85
N VAL A 260 3.76 17.00 -22.51
CA VAL A 260 3.80 15.55 -22.23
C VAL A 260 4.34 14.80 -23.44
N GLU A 261 3.81 15.06 -24.63
CA GLU A 261 4.26 14.40 -25.85
C GLU A 261 5.75 14.68 -26.13
N TRP A 262 6.18 15.91 -25.94
CA TRP A 262 7.59 16.27 -26.07
C TRP A 262 8.48 15.55 -25.04
N LEU A 263 8.07 15.51 -23.76
CA LEU A 263 8.82 14.84 -22.70
C LEU A 263 8.92 13.33 -22.95
N ARG A 264 7.85 12.67 -23.42
CA ARG A 264 7.88 11.25 -23.82
C ARG A 264 8.97 10.96 -24.85
N GLY A 265 9.16 11.87 -25.80
CA GLY A 265 10.22 11.80 -26.80
C GLY A 265 11.64 12.01 -26.27
N ARG A 266 11.81 12.46 -25.02
CA ARG A 266 13.11 12.80 -24.39
C ARG A 266 13.51 11.89 -23.23
N ALA A 267 12.72 10.87 -22.93
CA ALA A 267 12.96 9.99 -21.79
C ALA A 267 14.34 9.29 -21.82
N ALA A 268 14.75 8.77 -22.98
CA ALA A 268 16.03 8.09 -23.15
C ALA A 268 17.19 9.06 -23.46
N ASP A 269 17.03 9.89 -24.50
CA ASP A 269 18.12 10.68 -25.11
C ASP A 269 18.17 12.16 -24.67
N GLY A 270 17.35 12.53 -23.68
CA GLY A 270 17.29 13.90 -23.20
C GLY A 270 18.60 14.35 -22.50
N PRO A 271 18.97 15.64 -22.57
CA PRO A 271 20.00 16.20 -21.72
C PRO A 271 19.71 15.92 -20.23
N VAL A 272 20.76 15.79 -19.40
CA VAL A 272 20.62 15.45 -17.97
C VAL A 272 19.64 16.38 -17.21
N PRO A 273 19.68 17.72 -17.37
CA PRO A 273 18.71 18.60 -16.70
C PRO A 273 17.27 18.32 -17.11
N THR A 274 17.04 18.00 -18.38
CA THR A 274 15.73 17.69 -18.96
C THR A 274 15.23 16.34 -18.48
N ARG A 275 16.10 15.32 -18.39
CA ARG A 275 15.75 14.01 -17.80
C ARG A 275 15.39 14.14 -16.30
N ARG A 276 16.10 14.98 -15.55
CA ARG A 276 15.76 15.28 -14.15
C ARG A 276 14.42 16.03 -14.02
N TYR A 277 14.13 16.94 -14.94
CA TYR A 277 12.83 17.59 -14.99
C TYR A 277 11.71 16.59 -15.31
N LEU A 278 11.94 15.72 -16.31
CA LEU A 278 11.01 14.66 -16.70
C LEU A 278 10.70 13.75 -15.52
N SER A 279 11.73 13.29 -14.79
CA SER A 279 11.55 12.36 -13.69
C SER A 279 10.65 12.91 -12.59
N GLN A 280 10.69 14.22 -12.36
CA GLN A 280 9.90 14.90 -11.32
C GLN A 280 8.56 15.45 -11.83
N GLY A 281 8.45 15.75 -13.13
CA GLY A 281 7.37 16.55 -13.68
C GLY A 281 6.43 15.83 -14.64
N LEU A 282 6.90 14.80 -15.36
CA LEU A 282 6.13 14.17 -16.44
C LEU A 282 4.76 13.67 -15.98
N ALA A 283 4.72 12.96 -14.86
CA ALA A 283 3.51 12.41 -14.28
C ALA A 283 2.48 13.51 -13.99
N MET A 284 2.90 14.60 -13.34
CA MET A 284 2.02 15.72 -13.02
C MET A 284 1.59 16.52 -14.26
N HIS A 285 2.46 16.66 -15.27
CA HIS A 285 2.05 17.23 -16.57
C HIS A 285 0.96 16.37 -17.23
N ALA A 286 1.07 15.04 -17.15
CA ALA A 286 0.08 14.12 -17.68
C ALA A 286 -1.26 14.22 -16.95
N VAL A 287 -1.27 14.41 -15.62
CA VAL A 287 -2.48 14.71 -14.85
C VAL A 287 -3.16 15.98 -15.37
N GLN A 288 -2.40 17.08 -15.54
CA GLN A 288 -2.96 18.34 -16.05
C GLN A 288 -3.47 18.22 -17.50
N ALA A 289 -2.86 17.34 -18.31
CA ALA A 289 -3.27 17.05 -19.68
C ALA A 289 -4.50 16.12 -19.78
N GLY A 290 -4.81 15.37 -18.72
CA GLY A 290 -5.80 14.28 -18.75
C GLY A 290 -5.28 13.01 -19.43
N GLU A 291 -3.97 12.77 -19.38
CA GLU A 291 -3.28 11.62 -20.00
C GLU A 291 -2.51 10.76 -18.99
N PHE A 292 -2.75 10.95 -17.69
CA PHE A 292 -2.06 10.19 -16.65
C PHE A 292 -2.26 8.68 -16.83
N ASP A 293 -3.46 8.26 -17.24
CA ASP A 293 -3.81 6.87 -17.50
C ASP A 293 -2.90 6.16 -18.53
N ALA A 294 -2.45 6.89 -19.56
CA ALA A 294 -1.50 6.37 -20.55
C ALA A 294 -0.06 6.34 -20.02
N VAL A 295 0.29 7.25 -19.10
CA VAL A 295 1.61 7.29 -18.47
C VAL A 295 1.76 6.19 -17.42
N GLN A 296 0.76 6.00 -16.57
CA GLN A 296 0.83 5.01 -15.47
C GLN A 296 0.98 3.56 -15.94
N ARG A 297 0.54 3.24 -17.17
CA ARG A 297 0.67 1.90 -17.77
C ARG A 297 1.90 1.70 -18.63
N SER A 298 2.64 2.76 -18.97
CA SER A 298 3.80 2.62 -19.86
C SER A 298 5.06 2.29 -19.07
N GLY A 299 5.52 1.05 -19.15
CA GLY A 299 6.77 0.58 -18.55
C GLY A 299 7.96 1.46 -18.95
N ARG A 300 7.98 1.88 -20.23
CA ARG A 300 9.00 2.80 -20.75
C ARG A 300 9.05 4.14 -20.03
N LEU A 301 7.91 4.72 -19.65
CA LEU A 301 7.86 6.04 -19.03
C LEU A 301 8.11 5.95 -17.52
N VAL A 302 7.45 5.02 -16.83
CA VAL A 302 7.55 4.87 -15.37
C VAL A 302 8.97 4.53 -14.91
N ALA A 303 9.76 3.83 -15.74
CA ALA A 303 11.17 3.56 -15.49
C ALA A 303 12.02 4.84 -15.29
N HIS A 304 11.56 5.98 -15.83
CA HIS A 304 12.24 7.27 -15.75
C HIS A 304 11.56 8.27 -14.81
N ILE A 305 10.43 7.91 -14.21
CA ILE A 305 9.69 8.77 -13.27
C ILE A 305 10.15 8.43 -11.85
N ASP A 306 10.41 9.47 -11.07
CA ASP A 306 10.71 9.36 -9.64
C ASP A 306 9.51 8.75 -8.89
N GLN A 307 9.76 7.81 -7.98
CA GLN A 307 8.73 7.10 -7.24
C GLN A 307 7.72 8.06 -6.61
N VAL A 308 8.20 9.08 -5.91
CA VAL A 308 7.34 10.03 -5.19
C VAL A 308 6.58 10.91 -6.17
N ALA A 309 7.20 11.31 -7.28
CA ALA A 309 6.52 12.06 -8.33
C ALA A 309 5.39 11.27 -9.00
N LEU A 310 5.55 9.95 -9.16
CA LEU A 310 4.50 9.08 -9.71
C LEU A 310 3.30 8.97 -8.77
N ILE A 311 3.57 8.70 -7.50
CA ILE A 311 2.58 8.52 -6.44
C ILE A 311 1.85 9.86 -6.17
N ASP A 312 2.57 10.98 -6.08
CA ASP A 312 2.00 12.34 -5.93
C ASP A 312 1.07 12.70 -7.11
N ALA A 313 1.46 12.38 -8.34
CA ALA A 313 0.62 12.60 -9.52
C ALA A 313 -0.65 11.74 -9.49
N ALA A 314 -0.55 10.48 -9.09
CA ALA A 314 -1.70 9.59 -8.95
C ALA A 314 -2.75 10.18 -7.99
N ARG A 315 -2.31 10.76 -6.87
CA ARG A 315 -3.17 11.45 -5.91
C ARG A 315 -3.73 12.78 -6.43
N ALA A 316 -2.99 13.49 -7.27
CA ALA A 316 -3.46 14.74 -7.85
C ALA A 316 -4.48 14.54 -8.99
N ASP A 317 -4.62 13.31 -9.51
CA ASP A 317 -5.59 13.00 -10.56
C ASP A 317 -7.03 13.06 -10.06
N ARG A 318 -7.91 13.63 -10.89
CA ARG A 318 -9.31 13.89 -10.51
C ARG A 318 -10.14 12.63 -10.29
N SER A 319 -9.72 11.51 -10.89
CA SER A 319 -10.39 10.23 -10.69
C SER A 319 -10.12 9.66 -9.31
N TYR A 320 -8.97 9.98 -8.69
CA TYR A 320 -8.45 9.31 -7.50
C TYR A 320 -8.41 7.77 -7.62
N VAL A 321 -8.52 7.22 -8.83
CA VAL A 321 -8.51 5.77 -9.05
C VAL A 321 -7.12 5.38 -9.55
N VAL A 322 -6.32 4.83 -8.65
CA VAL A 322 -5.11 4.08 -9.03
C VAL A 322 -5.56 2.71 -9.49
N ASN A 323 -5.10 2.28 -10.65
CA ASN A 323 -5.30 0.90 -11.08
C ASN A 323 -4.29 0.01 -10.36
N GLY A 324 -4.75 -0.90 -9.49
CA GLY A 324 -3.90 -1.86 -8.80
C GLY A 324 -3.12 -2.77 -9.76
N ASP A 325 -3.72 -3.05 -10.92
CA ASP A 325 -3.11 -3.79 -12.02
C ASP A 325 -2.31 -2.86 -12.95
N SER A 326 -1.40 -2.06 -12.39
CA SER A 326 -0.52 -1.17 -13.16
C SER A 326 0.79 -0.86 -12.42
N PRO A 327 1.85 -0.42 -13.12
CA PRO A 327 3.08 0.06 -12.46
C PRO A 327 2.89 1.15 -11.41
N THR A 328 1.84 1.96 -11.52
CA THR A 328 1.52 2.97 -10.49
C THR A 328 0.85 2.34 -9.27
N GLY A 329 -0.02 1.35 -9.47
CA GLY A 329 -0.55 0.52 -8.37
C GLY A 329 0.58 -0.23 -7.65
N ASP A 330 1.48 -0.83 -8.41
CA ASP A 330 2.71 -1.45 -7.89
C ASP A 330 3.51 -0.46 -7.04
N ALA A 331 3.62 0.80 -7.48
CA ALA A 331 4.35 1.82 -6.75
C ALA A 331 3.71 2.24 -5.44
N VAL A 332 2.39 2.35 -5.38
CA VAL A 332 1.68 2.61 -4.13
C VAL A 332 1.87 1.44 -3.17
N ASN A 333 1.69 0.20 -3.65
CA ASN A 333 1.81 -0.99 -2.81
C ASN A 333 3.25 -1.20 -2.31
N LEU A 334 4.26 -0.99 -3.15
CA LEU A 334 5.68 -1.04 -2.75
C LEU A 334 6.02 0.05 -1.73
N TRP A 335 5.57 1.28 -1.95
CA TRP A 335 5.78 2.39 -1.02
C TRP A 335 5.15 2.09 0.35
N ALA A 336 3.93 1.56 0.35
CA ALA A 336 3.23 1.14 1.56
C ALA A 336 3.89 -0.06 2.25
N SER A 337 4.67 -0.88 1.53
CA SER A 337 5.52 -1.93 2.10
C SER A 337 6.94 -1.45 2.46
N GLY A 338 7.15 -0.14 2.62
CA GLY A 338 8.44 0.43 3.04
C GLY A 338 9.54 0.42 1.97
N VAL A 339 9.24 0.01 0.73
CA VAL A 339 10.15 0.09 -0.42
C VAL A 339 10.11 1.53 -0.96
N ASP A 340 10.73 2.47 -0.26
CA ASP A 340 10.76 3.88 -0.64
C ASP A 340 12.19 4.44 -0.73
N SER A 341 12.34 5.66 -1.27
CA SER A 341 13.59 6.43 -1.24
C SER A 341 14.80 5.74 -1.89
N LEU A 342 14.56 4.78 -2.79
CA LEU A 342 15.60 4.06 -3.50
C LEU A 342 16.20 4.88 -4.65
N PRO A 343 17.47 4.63 -5.03
CA PRO A 343 18.01 5.15 -6.28
C PRO A 343 17.13 4.77 -7.47
N GLN A 344 16.98 5.68 -8.45
CA GLN A 344 16.08 5.49 -9.59
C GLN A 344 16.27 4.15 -10.34
N ASP A 345 17.50 3.66 -10.46
CA ASP A 345 17.75 2.40 -11.17
C ASP A 345 17.29 1.18 -10.36
N GLU A 346 17.45 1.22 -9.04
CA GLU A 346 16.95 0.17 -8.14
C GLU A 346 15.42 0.22 -8.05
N TRP A 347 14.84 1.42 -8.03
CA TRP A 347 13.40 1.61 -8.16
C TRP A 347 12.84 0.98 -9.45
N ALA A 348 13.52 1.18 -10.58
CA ALA A 348 13.14 0.54 -11.84
C ALA A 348 13.27 -1.00 -11.80
N SER A 349 14.25 -1.53 -11.04
CA SER A 349 14.36 -2.99 -10.80
C SER A 349 13.18 -3.54 -10.01
N TRP A 350 12.69 -2.81 -9.00
CA TRP A 350 11.48 -3.19 -8.27
C TRP A 350 10.23 -3.17 -9.15
N LEU A 351 10.04 -2.14 -9.98
CA LEU A 351 8.95 -2.11 -10.95
C LEU A 351 9.03 -3.25 -11.98
N HIS A 352 10.25 -3.63 -12.38
CA HIS A 352 10.48 -4.79 -13.22
C HIS A 352 10.06 -6.09 -12.52
N LEU A 353 10.36 -6.26 -11.22
CA LEU A 353 9.91 -7.41 -10.42
C LEU A 353 8.38 -7.47 -10.34
N MET A 354 7.74 -6.37 -9.94
CA MET A 354 6.28 -6.30 -9.82
C MET A 354 5.58 -6.66 -11.14
N SER A 355 6.06 -6.08 -12.25
CA SER A 355 5.52 -6.39 -13.58
C SER A 355 5.75 -7.86 -13.99
N THR A 356 6.91 -8.43 -13.66
CA THR A 356 7.23 -9.83 -13.95
C THR A 356 6.32 -10.79 -13.19
N VAL A 357 6.10 -10.51 -11.91
CA VAL A 357 5.29 -11.34 -11.01
C VAL A 357 3.81 -11.25 -11.34
N ARG A 358 3.32 -10.07 -11.73
CA ARG A 358 1.99 -9.90 -12.31
C ARG A 358 1.81 -10.69 -13.63
N GLY A 359 2.88 -11.18 -14.25
CA GLY A 359 2.86 -11.82 -15.56
C GLY A 359 2.70 -10.82 -16.72
N ASP A 360 2.94 -9.54 -16.47
CA ASP A 360 3.02 -8.50 -17.50
C ASP A 360 4.47 -8.39 -18.00
N HIS A 361 4.87 -9.41 -18.75
CA HIS A 361 6.23 -9.51 -19.30
C HIS A 361 6.52 -8.45 -20.37
N GLU A 362 5.50 -7.87 -20.99
CA GLU A 362 5.67 -6.76 -21.95
C GLU A 362 6.12 -5.50 -21.21
N THR A 363 5.39 -5.10 -20.17
CA THR A 363 5.77 -3.94 -19.34
C THR A 363 7.13 -4.15 -18.66
N ALA A 364 7.41 -5.36 -18.14
CA ALA A 364 8.72 -5.67 -17.57
C ALA A 364 9.86 -5.49 -18.61
N ALA A 365 9.66 -5.98 -19.84
CA ALA A 365 10.62 -5.79 -20.93
C ALA A 365 10.78 -4.32 -21.33
N GLU A 366 9.70 -3.55 -21.36
CA GLU A 366 9.75 -2.11 -21.63
C GLU A 366 10.58 -1.35 -20.59
N ILE A 367 10.41 -1.66 -19.30
CA ILE A 367 11.19 -1.06 -18.20
C ILE A 367 12.68 -1.35 -18.41
N ALA A 368 13.04 -2.62 -18.63
CA ALA A 368 14.43 -3.01 -18.84
C ALA A 368 15.05 -2.36 -20.09
N ALA A 369 14.29 -2.23 -21.17
CA ALA A 369 14.72 -1.59 -22.41
C ALA A 369 14.89 -0.07 -22.24
N ALA A 370 14.00 0.59 -21.49
CA ALA A 370 14.05 2.03 -21.26
C ALA A 370 15.28 2.46 -20.45
N VAL A 371 15.61 1.71 -19.39
CA VAL A 371 16.84 1.94 -18.62
C VAL A 371 18.08 1.72 -19.49
N ALA A 372 18.10 0.65 -20.30
CA ALA A 372 19.20 0.37 -21.22
C ALA A 372 19.40 1.45 -22.28
N ALA A 373 18.31 2.03 -22.81
CA ALA A 373 18.35 3.11 -23.79
C ALA A 373 18.95 4.41 -23.23
N SER A 374 19.03 4.56 -21.91
CA SER A 374 19.61 5.74 -21.23
C SER A 374 21.10 5.58 -20.91
N ASP A 375 21.79 4.60 -21.51
CA ASP A 375 23.14 4.15 -21.17
C ASP A 375 23.31 3.78 -19.67
N ARG A 376 22.20 3.36 -19.04
CA ARG A 376 22.15 2.87 -17.66
C ARG A 376 21.81 1.39 -17.66
N GLN A 377 22.01 0.74 -16.52
CA GLN A 377 21.65 -0.66 -16.34
C GLN A 377 20.84 -0.79 -15.06
N LEU A 378 19.89 -1.72 -15.09
CA LEU A 378 19.23 -2.15 -13.86
C LEU A 378 20.30 -2.82 -12.97
N PRO A 379 20.43 -2.43 -11.69
CA PRO A 379 21.39 -3.04 -10.77
C PRO A 379 21.15 -4.54 -10.64
N TRP A 380 19.88 -4.95 -10.77
CA TRP A 380 19.50 -6.34 -10.86
C TRP A 380 18.25 -6.52 -11.74
N ARG A 381 18.12 -7.70 -12.36
CA ARG A 381 16.96 -8.06 -13.21
C ARG A 381 16.37 -9.37 -12.74
N VAL A 382 15.04 -9.43 -12.64
CA VAL A 382 14.37 -10.67 -12.26
C VAL A 382 14.57 -11.73 -13.33
N ARG A 383 15.04 -12.89 -12.89
CA ARG A 383 15.18 -14.08 -13.72
C ARG A 383 13.94 -14.96 -13.63
N TRP A 384 13.47 -15.21 -12.43
CA TRP A 384 12.24 -15.94 -12.12
C TRP A 384 11.71 -15.50 -10.76
N ALA A 385 10.42 -15.66 -10.52
CA ALA A 385 9.79 -15.32 -9.25
C ALA A 385 8.62 -16.25 -8.94
N HIS A 386 8.57 -16.73 -7.69
CA HIS A 386 7.47 -17.42 -7.03
C HIS A 386 7.14 -16.62 -5.77
N TRP A 387 6.69 -15.38 -6.00
CA TRP A 387 6.58 -14.36 -4.98
C TRP A 387 5.23 -13.65 -5.13
N ARG A 388 4.53 -13.44 -4.02
CA ARG A 388 3.33 -12.60 -3.92
C ARG A 388 3.76 -11.14 -3.85
N PRO A 389 3.36 -10.30 -4.81
CA PRO A 389 3.60 -8.88 -4.73
C PRO A 389 2.63 -8.22 -3.73
N PRO A 390 3.06 -7.15 -3.01
CA PRO A 390 2.18 -6.36 -2.16
C PRO A 390 0.88 -5.95 -2.84
N GLY A 391 -0.24 -6.09 -2.12
CA GLY A 391 -1.58 -5.79 -2.62
C GLY A 391 -2.16 -6.82 -3.59
N ALA A 392 -1.43 -7.86 -4.00
CA ALA A 392 -2.05 -8.94 -4.75
C ALA A 392 -2.89 -9.84 -3.85
N VAL A 393 -4.10 -10.16 -4.30
CA VAL A 393 -4.97 -11.15 -3.69
C VAL A 393 -5.36 -12.18 -4.74
N GLY A 394 -5.22 -13.46 -4.44
CA GLY A 394 -5.52 -14.52 -5.40
C GLY A 394 -4.97 -15.89 -5.02
N ALA A 395 -5.60 -16.93 -5.54
CA ALA A 395 -5.20 -18.32 -5.30
C ALA A 395 -3.81 -18.67 -5.86
N GLU A 396 -3.41 -18.00 -6.94
CA GLU A 396 -2.10 -18.17 -7.57
C GLU A 396 -0.93 -17.74 -6.68
N PHE A 397 -1.21 -16.90 -5.67
CA PHE A 397 -0.21 -16.39 -4.73
C PHE A 397 -0.16 -17.18 -3.41
N VAL A 398 -1.01 -18.20 -3.24
CA VAL A 398 -1.01 -19.05 -2.03
C VAL A 398 0.31 -19.82 -1.89
N ARG A 399 0.98 -20.13 -3.00
CA ARG A 399 2.22 -20.91 -3.03
C ARG A 399 3.37 -20.06 -3.60
N PRO A 400 4.58 -20.17 -3.03
CA PRO A 400 5.00 -21.09 -1.98
C PRO A 400 4.62 -20.64 -0.56
N GLY A 401 3.94 -19.49 -0.46
CA GLY A 401 3.76 -18.79 0.80
C GLY A 401 5.08 -18.21 1.30
N PRO A 402 5.10 -17.71 2.54
CA PRO A 402 6.26 -16.97 3.04
C PRO A 402 7.41 -17.88 3.43
N LEU A 403 8.61 -17.45 3.05
CA LEU A 403 9.82 -18.26 3.12
C LEU A 403 10.94 -17.48 3.79
N ALA A 404 11.80 -18.19 4.49
CA ALA A 404 12.99 -17.61 5.10
C ALA A 404 14.22 -18.50 5.00
N LYS A 405 15.34 -17.94 5.49
CA LYS A 405 16.65 -18.57 5.61
C LYS A 405 17.06 -19.31 4.32
N PRO A 406 17.04 -18.66 3.14
CA PRO A 406 17.43 -19.32 1.91
C PRO A 406 18.92 -19.70 1.96
N TYR A 407 19.26 -20.93 1.57
CA TYR A 407 20.64 -21.38 1.47
C TYR A 407 20.87 -22.31 0.27
N LEU A 408 22.11 -22.42 -0.17
CA LEU A 408 22.46 -23.32 -1.27
C LEU A 408 22.58 -24.76 -0.78
N ALA A 409 21.89 -25.65 -1.49
CA ALA A 409 22.04 -27.08 -1.30
C ALA A 409 23.49 -27.51 -1.61
N PRO A 410 24.03 -28.51 -0.90
CA PRO A 410 25.31 -29.12 -1.23
C PRO A 410 25.34 -29.64 -2.68
N GLU A 411 26.53 -29.66 -3.32
CA GLU A 411 26.69 -30.11 -4.71
C GLU A 411 26.22 -31.56 -4.90
N GLU A 412 26.28 -32.39 -3.85
CA GLU A 412 25.80 -33.77 -3.87
C GLU A 412 24.27 -33.87 -4.00
N TYR A 413 23.52 -32.83 -3.62
CA TYR A 413 22.06 -32.81 -3.70
C TYR A 413 21.58 -32.88 -5.15
N ARG A 414 22.21 -32.10 -6.05
CA ARG A 414 21.92 -32.13 -7.48
C ARG A 414 23.16 -31.72 -8.30
N PRO A 415 24.03 -32.68 -8.65
CA PRO A 415 25.30 -32.38 -9.32
C PRO A 415 25.14 -31.54 -10.59
N GLY A 416 25.89 -30.44 -10.69
CA GLY A 416 25.90 -29.50 -11.81
C GLY A 416 24.67 -28.62 -11.95
N ARG A 417 23.70 -28.69 -11.02
CA ARG A 417 22.48 -27.87 -10.99
C ARG A 417 22.32 -27.20 -9.62
N PRO A 418 22.84 -25.97 -9.44
CA PRO A 418 22.75 -25.28 -8.16
C PRO A 418 21.28 -25.16 -7.75
N THR A 419 21.00 -25.55 -6.50
CA THR A 419 19.67 -25.59 -5.94
C THR A 419 19.64 -24.74 -4.68
N VAL A 420 18.62 -23.91 -4.54
CA VAL A 420 18.34 -23.14 -3.32
C VAL A 420 17.27 -23.86 -2.52
N ILE A 421 17.45 -23.92 -1.20
CA ILE A 421 16.47 -24.45 -0.26
C ILE A 421 16.03 -23.29 0.62
N ALA A 422 14.73 -23.21 0.91
CA ALA A 422 14.17 -22.30 1.89
C ALA A 422 13.14 -23.03 2.76
N GLU A 423 12.95 -22.50 3.98
CA GLU A 423 12.01 -23.00 4.98
C GLU A 423 10.76 -22.11 4.95
N GLY A 424 9.57 -22.72 4.97
CA GLY A 424 8.32 -22.00 5.12
C GLY A 424 8.17 -21.47 6.54
N GLU A 425 7.96 -20.16 6.68
CA GLU A 425 7.95 -19.48 7.98
C GLU A 425 6.81 -19.93 8.91
N TRP A 426 5.68 -20.39 8.36
CA TRP A 426 4.51 -20.75 9.18
C TRP A 426 4.06 -22.19 9.07
N ASN A 427 4.60 -22.94 8.12
CA ASN A 427 4.26 -24.35 7.96
C ASN A 427 5.47 -25.26 8.22
N ASP A 428 6.64 -24.69 8.52
CA ASP A 428 7.92 -25.38 8.73
C ASP A 428 8.28 -26.36 7.59
N ARG A 429 7.75 -26.14 6.38
CA ARG A 429 7.97 -27.02 5.23
C ARG A 429 9.13 -26.52 4.40
N TYR A 430 10.08 -27.42 4.15
CA TYR A 430 11.21 -27.17 3.27
C TYR A 430 10.81 -27.32 1.81
N GLN A 431 11.32 -26.41 0.99
CA GLN A 431 11.11 -26.37 -0.44
C GLN A 431 12.44 -26.09 -1.14
N ALA A 432 12.62 -26.65 -2.34
CA ALA A 432 13.87 -26.54 -3.09
C ALA A 432 13.62 -26.13 -4.55
N TRP A 433 14.41 -25.19 -5.06
CA TRP A 433 14.29 -24.67 -6.42
C TRP A 433 15.63 -24.68 -7.17
N ASP A 434 15.57 -24.95 -8.47
CA ASP A 434 16.72 -24.76 -9.35
C ASP A 434 17.01 -23.26 -9.48
N VAL A 435 18.22 -22.84 -9.09
CA VAL A 435 18.62 -21.43 -9.07
C VAL A 435 18.54 -20.78 -10.46
N ARG A 436 18.73 -21.55 -11.53
CA ARG A 436 18.77 -21.02 -12.90
C ARG A 436 17.39 -20.93 -13.53
N THR A 437 16.51 -21.89 -13.27
CA THR A 437 15.22 -21.97 -13.95
C THR A 437 14.03 -21.57 -13.08
N GLY A 438 14.19 -21.56 -11.75
CA GLY A 438 13.09 -21.43 -10.81
C GLY A 438 12.19 -22.66 -10.75
N GLU A 439 12.56 -23.76 -11.41
CA GLU A 439 11.79 -25.00 -11.33
C GLU A 439 11.84 -25.54 -9.89
N GLN A 440 10.67 -25.79 -9.29
CA GLN A 440 10.60 -26.44 -7.98
C GLN A 440 11.09 -27.88 -8.12
N VAL A 441 12.21 -28.18 -7.46
CA VAL A 441 12.91 -29.48 -7.52
C VAL A 441 12.31 -30.45 -6.51
N ALA A 442 11.92 -29.95 -5.35
CA ALA A 442 11.36 -30.72 -4.25
C ALA A 442 10.55 -29.83 -3.30
N GLY A 443 9.77 -30.48 -2.46
CA GLY A 443 8.89 -29.84 -1.49
C GLY A 443 7.54 -29.37 -2.09
N PRO A 444 6.64 -28.84 -1.23
CA PRO A 444 6.81 -28.68 0.21
C PRO A 444 6.95 -30.03 0.93
N TRP A 445 7.75 -30.08 2.00
CA TRP A 445 8.00 -31.27 2.81
C TRP A 445 8.36 -30.92 4.26
N PRO A 446 7.81 -31.62 5.27
CA PRO A 446 8.00 -31.32 6.69
C PRO A 446 9.36 -31.80 7.21
N ASP A 447 9.74 -31.32 8.40
CA ASP A 447 10.76 -31.89 9.31
C ASP A 447 12.21 -31.89 8.82
N ALA A 448 12.45 -31.94 7.51
CA ALA A 448 13.76 -32.01 6.88
C ALA A 448 13.72 -31.59 5.40
N VAL A 449 14.90 -31.28 4.87
CA VAL A 449 15.09 -31.04 3.43
C VAL A 449 14.64 -32.27 2.63
N PRO A 450 13.71 -32.13 1.67
CA PRO A 450 13.24 -33.24 0.84
C PRO A 450 14.30 -33.69 -0.17
N ASP A 451 14.28 -34.96 -0.54
CA ASP A 451 15.03 -35.48 -1.69
C ASP A 451 14.46 -34.92 -3.01
N PRO A 452 15.26 -34.79 -4.09
CA PRO A 452 14.76 -34.33 -5.38
C PRO A 452 13.55 -35.15 -5.88
N GLY A 453 12.45 -34.46 -6.21
CA GLY A 453 11.19 -35.05 -6.65
C GLY A 453 10.24 -35.49 -5.52
N GLN A 454 10.68 -35.43 -4.26
CA GLN A 454 9.84 -35.65 -3.10
C GLN A 454 9.00 -34.40 -2.81
N ARG A 455 7.69 -34.60 -2.62
CA ARG A 455 6.70 -33.55 -2.35
C ARG A 455 5.48 -34.17 -1.68
N GLU A 456 4.80 -33.37 -0.88
CA GLU A 456 3.44 -33.63 -0.41
C GLU A 456 2.51 -32.52 -0.91
N ASP A 457 1.20 -32.81 -0.90
CA ASP A 457 0.19 -31.80 -1.18
C ASP A 457 0.19 -30.75 -0.05
N LEU A 458 -0.08 -29.49 -0.39
CA LEU A 458 -0.18 -28.41 0.60
C LEU A 458 -1.30 -28.71 1.60
N TRP A 459 -2.46 -29.08 1.05
CA TRP A 459 -3.66 -29.43 1.82
C TRP A 459 -3.71 -30.93 2.05
N LEU A 460 -3.51 -31.36 3.30
CA LEU A 460 -3.54 -32.77 3.67
C LEU A 460 -4.89 -33.10 4.33
N PRO A 461 -5.47 -34.29 4.06
CA PRO A 461 -6.74 -34.70 4.67
C PRO A 461 -6.61 -35.24 6.11
N ASP A 462 -5.42 -35.70 6.51
CA ASP A 462 -5.17 -36.44 7.77
C ASP A 462 -3.84 -36.04 8.42
N GLY A 463 -3.64 -34.75 8.69
CA GLY A 463 -2.38 -34.26 9.25
C GLY A 463 -2.56 -32.96 10.03
N ASP A 464 -2.17 -33.01 11.30
CA ASP A 464 -2.11 -31.84 12.20
C ASP A 464 -0.92 -30.95 11.81
N ARG A 465 -1.08 -30.18 10.73
CA ARG A 465 -0.06 -29.32 10.14
C ARG A 465 -0.72 -28.10 9.51
N ASP A 466 -1.07 -27.15 10.37
CA ASP A 466 -1.67 -25.88 9.98
C ASP A 466 -0.96 -25.24 8.79
N VAL A 467 -1.72 -24.87 7.75
CA VAL A 467 -1.23 -24.26 6.51
C VAL A 467 -1.01 -22.74 6.67
N THR A 468 -1.48 -22.17 7.77
CA THR A 468 -1.28 -20.78 8.20
C THR A 468 -1.31 -20.70 9.73
N PRO A 469 -0.77 -19.65 10.36
CA PRO A 469 -0.95 -19.40 11.79
C PRO A 469 -2.43 -19.31 12.21
N ALA A 470 -2.68 -19.44 13.51
CA ALA A 470 -4.01 -19.24 14.11
C ALA A 470 -4.49 -17.79 13.92
N TRP A 471 -5.81 -17.56 14.02
CA TRP A 471 -6.39 -16.22 13.80
C TRP A 471 -5.73 -15.13 14.63
N VAL A 472 -5.53 -15.38 15.92
CA VAL A 472 -4.90 -14.43 16.85
C VAL A 472 -3.50 -14.00 16.40
N ASP A 473 -2.73 -14.90 15.78
CA ASP A 473 -1.38 -14.59 15.32
C ASP A 473 -1.38 -13.82 13.99
N LEU A 474 -2.43 -13.99 13.17
CA LEU A 474 -2.60 -13.27 11.90
C LEU A 474 -3.01 -11.80 12.10
N THR A 475 -3.66 -11.51 13.22
CA THR A 475 -4.21 -10.18 13.51
C THR A 475 -3.31 -9.35 14.45
N VAL A 476 -2.47 -9.99 15.27
CA VAL A 476 -1.48 -9.27 16.09
C VAL A 476 -0.30 -8.79 15.22
N PHE A 477 -0.01 -7.50 15.27
CA PHE A 477 1.02 -6.87 14.45
C PHE A 477 2.45 -7.28 14.88
N ASP A 478 2.72 -7.27 16.19
CA ASP A 478 4.04 -7.57 16.77
C ASP A 478 4.42 -9.07 16.73
N ALA A 479 3.56 -9.94 16.20
CA ALA A 479 3.76 -11.39 16.17
C ALA A 479 4.52 -11.89 14.93
N LEU A 480 4.57 -11.10 13.85
CA LEU A 480 5.19 -11.51 12.58
C LEU A 480 6.58 -10.89 12.43
N GLU A 481 7.60 -11.68 12.77
CA GLU A 481 9.03 -11.32 12.74
C GLU A 481 9.68 -11.10 11.35
N PRO A 482 9.18 -11.55 10.17
CA PRO A 482 9.99 -11.39 8.97
C PRO A 482 9.95 -9.98 8.40
N SER A 483 11.14 -9.47 8.08
CA SER A 483 11.30 -8.38 7.13
C SER A 483 10.73 -8.76 5.76
N PHE A 484 10.20 -7.77 5.03
CA PHE A 484 9.73 -7.91 3.65
C PHE A 484 10.73 -8.68 2.74
N VAL A 485 12.03 -8.52 3.00
CA VAL A 485 13.11 -9.40 2.55
C VAL A 485 13.76 -10.09 3.75
N ALA A 486 13.56 -11.40 3.94
CA ALA A 486 14.01 -12.15 5.11
C ALA A 486 15.40 -12.78 4.94
N GLY A 487 15.88 -12.96 3.71
CA GLY A 487 17.24 -13.44 3.46
C GLY A 487 17.63 -13.48 1.99
N GLN A 488 18.93 -13.45 1.75
CA GLN A 488 19.52 -13.48 0.40
C GLN A 488 20.67 -14.48 0.34
N VAL A 489 20.76 -15.22 -0.75
CA VAL A 489 21.89 -16.11 -1.02
C VAL A 489 22.41 -15.88 -2.44
N ALA A 490 23.71 -15.66 -2.54
CA ALA A 490 24.37 -15.44 -3.82
C ALA A 490 25.02 -16.72 -4.34
N VAL A 491 25.01 -16.89 -5.67
CA VAL A 491 25.52 -18.09 -6.34
C VAL A 491 26.67 -17.72 -7.28
N GLY A 492 27.90 -18.08 -6.92
CA GLY A 492 29.12 -17.75 -7.67
C GLY A 492 30.42 -18.20 -6.99
N GLU A 493 31.58 -17.99 -7.64
CA GLU A 493 32.88 -18.30 -7.05
C GLU A 493 33.21 -17.30 -5.92
N VAL A 494 33.50 -17.81 -4.73
CA VAL A 494 33.99 -17.01 -3.60
C VAL A 494 35.43 -16.60 -3.88
N ALA A 495 35.65 -15.34 -4.28
CA ALA A 495 36.99 -14.76 -4.21
C ALA A 495 37.33 -14.52 -2.74
N VAL A 496 38.18 -15.37 -2.15
CA VAL A 496 38.69 -15.18 -0.79
C VAL A 496 39.57 -13.92 -0.77
N GLY A 497 38.96 -12.78 -0.48
CA GLY A 497 39.63 -11.55 -0.06
C GLY A 497 39.81 -11.52 1.45
N ASP A 498 40.93 -10.96 1.90
CA ASP A 498 41.37 -10.89 3.30
C ASP A 498 40.25 -10.35 4.22
N ALA A 499 40.07 -10.98 5.39
CA ALA A 499 38.88 -10.91 6.27
C ALA A 499 38.64 -9.57 6.99
N ALA A 500 39.09 -8.44 6.41
CA ALA A 500 38.97 -7.11 7.00
C ALA A 500 38.22 -6.10 6.13
N VAL A 501 37.82 -6.46 4.91
CA VAL A 501 36.99 -5.62 4.02
C VAL A 501 35.95 -6.54 3.38
N GLY A 502 34.68 -6.12 3.39
CA GLY A 502 33.48 -6.94 3.18
C GLY A 502 33.55 -7.96 2.04
N HIS A 503 32.87 -9.08 2.25
CA HIS A 503 32.69 -10.17 1.30
C HIS A 503 32.31 -9.63 -0.09
N VAL A 504 33.21 -9.77 -1.07
CA VAL A 504 32.89 -9.53 -2.48
C VAL A 504 32.31 -10.83 -3.03
N VAL A 505 30.99 -10.86 -3.13
CA VAL A 505 30.27 -11.89 -3.87
C VAL A 505 30.53 -11.66 -5.36
N VAL A 506 31.15 -12.63 -6.05
CA VAL A 506 31.21 -12.67 -7.52
C VAL A 506 30.28 -13.79 -7.98
N GLY A 507 29.00 -13.48 -8.06
CA GLY A 507 27.97 -14.37 -8.57
C GLY A 507 27.03 -13.63 -9.52
N ASP A 508 26.59 -14.31 -10.58
CA ASP A 508 25.66 -13.74 -11.57
C ASP A 508 24.21 -13.76 -11.07
N VAL A 509 23.93 -14.40 -9.92
CA VAL A 509 22.56 -14.65 -9.43
C VAL A 509 22.50 -14.50 -7.92
N VAL A 510 21.49 -13.76 -7.47
CA VAL A 510 21.08 -13.69 -6.06
C VAL A 510 19.66 -14.22 -5.95
N VAL A 511 19.43 -15.14 -5.00
CA VAL A 511 18.10 -15.64 -4.65
C VAL A 511 17.67 -14.97 -3.36
N VAL A 512 16.44 -14.45 -3.34
CA VAL A 512 15.86 -13.68 -2.24
C VAL A 512 14.60 -14.39 -1.77
N ALA A 513 14.46 -14.55 -0.45
CA ALA A 513 13.25 -15.06 0.19
C ALA A 513 12.70 -14.05 1.21
N GLY A 514 11.39 -14.07 1.43
CA GLY A 514 10.72 -13.21 2.43
C GLY A 514 9.21 -13.41 2.47
N LEU A 515 8.50 -12.38 2.94
CA LEU A 515 7.05 -12.40 3.18
C LEU A 515 6.20 -12.72 1.95
N GLY A 516 6.69 -12.48 0.74
CA GLY A 516 5.95 -12.86 -0.47
C GLY A 516 6.31 -14.26 -1.00
N GLY A 517 7.35 -14.92 -0.48
CA GLY A 517 7.90 -16.15 -1.06
C GLY A 517 9.33 -15.95 -1.56
N ILE A 518 9.64 -16.39 -2.79
CA ILE A 518 11.03 -16.46 -3.28
C ILE A 518 11.18 -16.00 -4.74
N PHE A 519 12.28 -15.30 -5.04
CA PHE A 519 12.62 -14.91 -6.41
C PHE A 519 14.13 -14.90 -6.63
N ALA A 520 14.57 -14.96 -7.89
CA ALA A 520 15.97 -14.81 -8.25
C ALA A 520 16.20 -13.65 -9.19
N VAL A 521 17.33 -12.97 -8.98
CA VAL A 521 17.75 -11.84 -9.79
C VAL A 521 19.16 -12.02 -10.33
N ASP A 522 19.38 -11.48 -11.51
CA ASP A 522 20.69 -11.33 -12.12
C ASP A 522 21.28 -10.01 -11.69
N VAL A 523 22.36 -10.05 -10.91
CA VAL A 523 23.01 -8.85 -10.36
C VAL A 523 24.10 -8.38 -11.32
N HIS A 524 24.13 -7.08 -11.59
CA HIS A 524 25.17 -6.50 -12.44
C HIS A 524 26.39 -6.09 -11.60
N PRO A 525 27.62 -6.57 -11.90
CA PRO A 525 28.82 -6.37 -11.07
C PRO A 525 29.34 -4.93 -10.99
N ALA A 526 28.66 -3.95 -11.60
CA ALA A 526 29.02 -2.55 -11.58
C ALA A 526 28.27 -1.73 -10.50
N ALA A 527 27.33 -2.36 -9.77
CA ALA A 527 26.70 -1.76 -8.61
C ALA A 527 27.60 -1.97 -7.38
N ASP A 528 28.09 -0.89 -6.77
CA ASP A 528 28.80 -0.95 -5.49
C ASP A 528 27.80 -1.44 -4.42
N GLY A 529 27.98 -2.68 -3.95
CA GLY A 529 27.08 -3.35 -3.00
C GLY A 529 26.51 -4.63 -3.61
N ALA A 530 27.04 -5.78 -3.19
CA ALA A 530 26.55 -7.08 -3.66
C ALA A 530 25.32 -7.50 -2.83
N GLY A 531 24.13 -7.04 -3.22
CA GLY A 531 22.87 -7.43 -2.59
C GLY A 531 21.73 -6.48 -2.94
N LEU A 532 20.48 -6.94 -2.79
CA LEU A 532 19.34 -6.02 -2.80
C LEU A 532 19.33 -5.26 -1.46
N THR A 533 18.92 -3.99 -1.47
CA THR A 533 18.72 -3.23 -0.22
C THR A 533 17.73 -3.98 0.67
N GLU A 534 18.08 -4.17 1.94
CA GLU A 534 17.18 -4.75 2.93
C GLU A 534 15.99 -3.81 3.18
N VAL A 535 14.77 -4.36 3.09
CA VAL A 535 13.52 -3.63 3.33
C VAL A 535 12.70 -4.44 4.32
N HIS A 536 12.19 -3.77 5.36
CA HIS A 536 11.52 -4.44 6.48
C HIS A 536 10.00 -4.50 6.38
N GLY A 537 9.35 -3.74 5.50
CA GLY A 537 7.92 -3.88 5.22
C GLY A 537 7.05 -2.71 5.68
N GLU A 538 7.59 -1.75 6.43
CA GLU A 538 6.79 -0.65 6.99
C GLU A 538 7.11 0.71 6.35
N PRO A 539 6.08 1.48 5.95
CA PRO A 539 6.29 2.81 5.43
C PRO A 539 6.66 3.76 6.56
N MET A 540 7.37 4.84 6.23
CA MET A 540 7.72 5.86 7.22
C MET A 540 6.50 6.50 7.88
N PHE A 541 5.39 6.56 7.15
CA PHE A 541 4.12 7.08 7.62
C PHE A 541 3.02 6.15 7.16
N ASP A 542 2.21 5.69 8.11
CA ASP A 542 1.01 4.91 7.82
C ASP A 542 -0.10 5.85 7.34
N ASP A 543 -0.10 6.26 6.07
CA ASP A 543 -1.05 7.24 5.57
C ASP A 543 -2.33 6.63 4.99
N PRO A 544 -3.52 6.79 5.63
CA PRO A 544 -4.85 6.69 5.07
C PRO A 544 -5.01 6.98 3.58
N VAL A 545 -4.35 8.04 3.12
CA VAL A 545 -4.52 8.51 1.74
C VAL A 545 -3.72 7.68 0.74
N TRP A 546 -2.78 6.87 1.20
CA TRP A 546 -2.02 5.89 0.43
C TRP A 546 -2.48 4.47 0.77
N SER A 547 -3.80 4.23 0.70
CA SER A 547 -4.34 2.86 0.85
C SER A 547 -3.69 1.93 -0.15
N PRO A 548 -3.39 0.67 0.26
CA PRO A 548 -3.09 -0.37 -0.68
C PRO A 548 -4.13 -0.38 -1.79
N VAL A 549 -3.70 -0.70 -2.99
CA VAL A 549 -4.59 -0.86 -4.13
C VAL A 549 -4.65 -2.36 -4.38
N PRO A 550 -5.54 -3.09 -3.66
CA PRO A 550 -5.64 -4.51 -3.85
C PRO A 550 -6.04 -4.79 -5.28
N TYR A 551 -5.46 -5.81 -5.86
CA TYR A 551 -5.88 -6.29 -7.16
C TYR A 551 -6.07 -7.80 -7.11
N ASP A 552 -7.20 -8.23 -7.67
CA ASP A 552 -7.51 -9.62 -7.88
C ASP A 552 -7.38 -9.90 -9.37
N ARG A 553 -6.53 -10.85 -9.72
CA ARG A 553 -6.53 -11.42 -11.05
C ARG A 553 -7.35 -12.69 -11.02
N ALA A 554 -8.65 -12.56 -10.78
CA ALA A 554 -9.55 -13.71 -10.77
C ALA A 554 -9.30 -14.54 -12.04
N PRO A 555 -8.74 -15.76 -11.93
CA PRO A 555 -8.57 -16.58 -13.11
C PRO A 555 -9.97 -16.86 -13.63
N GLN A 556 -10.27 -16.42 -14.86
CA GLN A 556 -11.49 -16.78 -15.58
C GLN A 556 -11.44 -18.28 -15.92
N GLY A 557 -11.60 -19.12 -14.91
CA GLY A 557 -11.87 -20.53 -15.06
C GLY A 557 -13.39 -20.74 -14.99
N ASP A 558 -13.94 -21.45 -15.97
CA ASP A 558 -15.35 -21.89 -15.95
C ASP A 558 -15.61 -23.02 -14.91
N GLY A 559 -14.63 -23.34 -14.06
CA GLY A 559 -14.67 -24.41 -13.06
C GLY A 559 -15.12 -23.93 -11.67
N LEU A 560 -15.57 -24.86 -10.83
CA LEU A 560 -15.98 -24.56 -9.45
C LEU A 560 -14.80 -24.13 -8.55
N TYR A 561 -13.58 -24.59 -8.88
CA TYR A 561 -12.37 -24.33 -8.11
C TYR A 561 -11.41 -23.38 -8.83
N ALA A 562 -10.82 -22.46 -8.08
CA ALA A 562 -9.73 -21.62 -8.54
C ALA A 562 -8.53 -22.48 -8.94
N ALA A 563 -7.94 -22.18 -10.11
CA ALA A 563 -6.80 -22.91 -10.62
C ALA A 563 -5.60 -22.76 -9.67
N GLY A 564 -4.97 -23.87 -9.30
CA GLY A 564 -3.76 -23.87 -8.47
C GLY A 564 -3.99 -23.81 -6.96
N LEU A 565 -5.23 -23.58 -6.48
CA LEU A 565 -5.51 -23.60 -5.05
C LEU A 565 -5.37 -25.02 -4.48
N PHE A 566 -6.13 -25.96 -5.02
CA PHE A 566 -6.12 -27.38 -4.62
C PHE A 566 -5.41 -28.24 -5.66
N GLU A 567 -4.55 -29.15 -5.21
CA GLU A 567 -3.99 -30.19 -6.06
C GLU A 567 -5.09 -31.14 -6.53
N PRO A 568 -4.93 -31.79 -7.71
CA PRO A 568 -5.93 -32.73 -8.23
C PRO A 568 -6.30 -33.88 -7.27
N GLY A 569 -5.41 -34.21 -6.33
CA GLY A 569 -5.64 -35.20 -5.30
C GLY A 569 -6.49 -34.71 -4.12
N VAL A 570 -6.59 -33.40 -3.87
CA VAL A 570 -7.26 -32.89 -2.67
C VAL A 570 -8.78 -32.91 -2.80
N VAL A 571 -9.30 -32.64 -4.00
CA VAL A 571 -10.74 -32.62 -4.27
C VAL A 571 -11.25 -34.05 -4.49
N ARG A 572 -12.09 -34.55 -3.59
CA ARG A 572 -12.61 -35.92 -3.57
C ARG A 572 -14.08 -35.97 -3.99
N LEU A 573 -14.40 -36.92 -4.87
CA LEU A 573 -15.77 -37.19 -5.33
C LEU A 573 -16.46 -38.18 -4.39
N LEU A 574 -17.72 -37.94 -4.06
CA LEU A 574 -18.58 -38.92 -3.40
C LEU A 574 -18.96 -40.01 -4.41
N PRO A 575 -18.66 -41.31 -4.14
CA PRO A 575 -19.07 -42.40 -5.00
C PRO A 575 -20.59 -42.46 -5.13
N LYS A 576 -21.11 -42.64 -6.36
CA LYS A 576 -22.55 -42.62 -6.64
C LYS A 576 -23.36 -43.67 -5.86
N ASP A 577 -22.73 -44.75 -5.45
CA ASP A 577 -23.30 -45.82 -4.63
C ASP A 577 -23.33 -45.49 -3.13
N ARG A 578 -22.65 -44.44 -2.70
CA ARG A 578 -22.59 -43.94 -1.31
C ARG A 578 -23.42 -42.68 -1.07
N VAL A 579 -24.17 -42.21 -2.08
CA VAL A 579 -25.08 -41.08 -1.97
C VAL A 579 -26.29 -41.44 -1.07
N PRO A 580 -26.53 -40.72 0.04
CA PRO A 580 -27.68 -40.96 0.90
C PRO A 580 -29.00 -40.71 0.17
N ARG A 581 -30.05 -41.48 0.50
CA ARG A 581 -31.38 -41.32 -0.13
C ARG A 581 -32.06 -39.98 0.20
N GLY A 582 -31.73 -39.39 1.35
CA GLY A 582 -32.30 -38.11 1.79
C GLY A 582 -31.61 -36.89 1.17
N LEU A 583 -30.52 -37.07 0.42
CA LEU A 583 -29.91 -36.01 -0.37
C LEU A 583 -30.66 -35.88 -1.70
N THR A 584 -31.67 -35.00 -1.72
CA THR A 584 -32.56 -34.78 -2.88
C THR A 584 -32.25 -33.50 -3.65
N ASP A 585 -31.49 -32.58 -3.06
CA ASP A 585 -31.05 -31.37 -3.76
C ASP A 585 -30.13 -31.71 -4.93
N THR A 586 -30.56 -31.35 -6.14
CA THR A 586 -29.88 -31.72 -7.39
C THR A 586 -28.55 -31.01 -7.58
N GLU A 587 -28.39 -29.81 -7.04
CA GLU A 587 -27.14 -29.04 -7.15
C GLU A 587 -26.06 -29.68 -6.27
N SER A 588 -26.41 -29.96 -5.01
CA SER A 588 -25.52 -30.61 -4.04
C SER A 588 -25.10 -32.00 -4.51
N LEU A 589 -26.03 -32.79 -5.09
CA LEU A 589 -25.70 -34.07 -5.74
C LEU A 589 -24.67 -33.91 -6.86
N ARG A 590 -24.84 -32.88 -7.70
CA ARG A 590 -23.93 -32.61 -8.81
C ARG A 590 -22.55 -32.19 -8.30
N VAL A 591 -22.49 -31.28 -7.33
CA VAL A 591 -21.24 -30.85 -6.71
C VAL A 591 -20.52 -32.05 -6.11
N LEU A 592 -21.17 -32.84 -5.27
CA LEU A 592 -20.54 -33.97 -4.57
C LEU A 592 -20.07 -35.10 -5.51
N THR A 593 -20.79 -35.37 -6.61
CA THR A 593 -20.50 -36.52 -7.48
C THR A 593 -19.77 -36.18 -8.79
N GLU A 594 -19.79 -34.93 -9.24
CA GLU A 594 -19.12 -34.48 -10.47
C GLU A 594 -17.97 -33.51 -10.22
N ALA A 595 -18.07 -32.61 -9.23
CA ALA A 595 -17.04 -31.60 -8.93
C ALA A 595 -16.15 -31.98 -7.73
N GLY A 596 -16.72 -32.59 -6.70
CA GLY A 596 -16.09 -33.02 -5.45
C GLY A 596 -16.05 -31.94 -4.39
N LEU A 597 -15.62 -32.32 -3.18
CA LEU A 597 -15.27 -31.42 -2.08
C LEU A 597 -13.80 -31.64 -1.68
N PRO A 598 -13.07 -30.58 -1.26
CA PRO A 598 -11.70 -30.72 -0.81
C PRO A 598 -11.68 -31.49 0.52
N ALA A 599 -10.82 -32.50 0.62
CA ALA A 599 -10.53 -33.21 1.86
C ALA A 599 -9.30 -32.57 2.51
N VAL A 600 -9.52 -31.74 3.52
CA VAL A 600 -8.49 -30.85 4.08
C VAL A 600 -8.61 -30.75 5.59
N GLU A 601 -7.48 -30.65 6.26
CA GLU A 601 -7.36 -30.20 7.64
C GLU A 601 -6.43 -28.99 7.64
N ALA A 602 -7.01 -27.79 7.72
CA ALA A 602 -6.28 -26.54 7.65
C ALA A 602 -7.14 -25.40 8.22
N VAL A 603 -6.49 -24.33 8.69
CA VAL A 603 -7.17 -23.08 9.12
C VAL A 603 -8.29 -23.30 10.14
N GLU A 604 -8.08 -24.22 11.09
CA GLU A 604 -9.06 -24.67 12.08
C GLU A 604 -10.29 -25.37 11.46
N MET A 605 -10.29 -25.70 10.17
CA MET A 605 -11.36 -26.42 9.47
C MET A 605 -10.88 -27.79 8.99
N ARG A 606 -11.70 -28.82 9.26
CA ARG A 606 -11.50 -30.17 8.77
C ARG A 606 -12.68 -30.62 7.91
N LEU A 607 -12.44 -30.88 6.63
CA LEU A 607 -13.42 -31.44 5.70
C LEU A 607 -13.11 -32.91 5.39
N LEU A 608 -14.16 -33.74 5.41
CA LEU A 608 -14.02 -35.19 5.32
C LEU A 608 -13.62 -35.65 3.90
N ALA A 609 -12.77 -36.68 3.83
CA ALA A 609 -12.52 -37.42 2.60
C ALA A 609 -13.76 -38.27 2.22
N LEU A 610 -14.67 -37.68 1.45
CA LEU A 610 -15.98 -38.27 1.14
C LEU A 610 -15.92 -39.59 0.37
N ASP A 611 -14.86 -39.83 -0.39
CA ASP A 611 -14.63 -41.10 -1.08
C ASP A 611 -14.33 -42.25 -0.11
N GLU A 612 -13.72 -41.95 1.02
CA GLU A 612 -13.37 -42.94 2.05
C GLU A 612 -14.45 -43.06 3.12
N GLN A 613 -14.89 -41.92 3.66
CA GLN A 613 -15.76 -41.82 4.85
C GLN A 613 -17.25 -41.78 4.49
N GLY A 614 -17.60 -41.31 3.27
CA GLY A 614 -18.98 -41.10 2.85
C GLY A 614 -19.65 -39.91 3.56
N LEU A 615 -20.98 -39.81 3.40
CA LEU A 615 -21.80 -38.80 4.09
C LEU A 615 -22.61 -39.47 5.20
N ALA A 616 -22.15 -39.31 6.45
CA ALA A 616 -22.91 -39.74 7.62
C ALA A 616 -24.04 -38.74 7.90
N GLU A 617 -25.21 -39.25 8.26
CA GLU A 617 -26.31 -38.44 8.78
C GLU A 617 -25.91 -37.94 10.18
N ALA A 618 -26.09 -36.65 10.45
CA ALA A 618 -25.82 -36.06 11.75
C ALA A 618 -26.85 -36.56 12.77
N ASP A 619 -26.43 -36.77 14.03
CA ASP A 619 -27.32 -37.27 15.08
C ASP A 619 -28.43 -36.24 15.37
N SER A 620 -29.68 -36.69 15.38
CA SER A 620 -30.86 -35.83 15.53
C SER A 620 -30.96 -35.13 16.89
N ASP A 621 -30.24 -35.63 17.89
CA ASP A 621 -30.26 -35.12 19.26
C ASP A 621 -29.53 -33.76 19.39
N ASP A 622 -28.64 -33.41 18.44
CA ASP A 622 -27.95 -32.11 18.39
C ASP A 622 -28.79 -31.01 17.69
N LEU A 623 -29.94 -31.38 17.11
CA LEU A 623 -30.80 -30.50 16.29
C LEU A 623 -32.10 -30.09 17.00
N ASP A 624 -32.42 -30.69 18.16
CA ASP A 624 -33.76 -30.65 18.75
C ASP A 624 -33.71 -30.34 20.27
N SER A 625 -33.73 -29.05 20.63
CA SER A 625 -34.10 -28.63 22.00
C SER A 625 -35.01 -27.40 22.06
N GLY A 626 -35.57 -26.97 20.92
CA GLY A 626 -36.63 -25.96 20.91
C GLY A 626 -37.99 -26.61 21.17
N GLU A 627 -38.43 -26.69 22.43
CA GLU A 627 -39.82 -27.02 22.78
C GLU A 627 -40.78 -25.91 22.31
N GLY A 628 -41.05 -25.88 21.01
CA GLY A 628 -42.09 -25.07 20.39
C GLY A 628 -43.21 -25.98 19.88
N ASP A 629 -44.22 -26.18 20.72
CA ASP A 629 -45.41 -26.99 20.43
C ASP A 629 -46.21 -26.34 19.27
N GLY A 630 -45.88 -26.74 18.04
CA GLY A 630 -46.42 -26.18 16.81
C GLY A 630 -46.43 -27.20 15.68
N ASP A 631 -47.61 -27.77 15.41
CA ASP A 631 -47.97 -28.66 14.31
C ASP A 631 -47.61 -28.07 12.92
N TYR A 632 -46.35 -28.26 12.50
CA TYR A 632 -45.92 -28.16 11.11
C TYR A 632 -45.47 -29.55 10.64
N GLY A 633 -46.09 -30.02 9.55
CA GLY A 633 -45.89 -31.36 9.01
C GLY A 633 -44.43 -31.75 8.85
N SER A 634 -44.11 -32.92 9.39
CA SER A 634 -42.85 -33.65 9.28
C SER A 634 -42.26 -33.64 7.86
N SER A 635 -41.34 -32.72 7.63
CA SER A 635 -40.21 -32.91 6.73
C SER A 635 -38.95 -32.57 7.51
N THR A 636 -38.58 -33.42 8.46
CA THR A 636 -37.25 -33.38 9.10
C THR A 636 -36.24 -33.65 7.99
N SER A 637 -35.71 -32.59 7.40
CA SER A 637 -34.68 -32.70 6.37
C SER A 637 -33.42 -33.28 7.03
N ALA A 638 -32.96 -34.42 6.54
CA ALA A 638 -31.74 -35.05 7.05
C ALA A 638 -30.53 -34.11 6.83
N TYR A 639 -29.72 -33.94 7.87
CA TYR A 639 -28.45 -33.23 7.80
C TYR A 639 -27.32 -34.23 7.63
N TYR A 640 -26.37 -33.93 6.76
CA TYR A 640 -25.23 -34.80 6.46
C TYR A 640 -23.93 -34.10 6.81
N ARG A 641 -23.07 -34.74 7.60
CA ARG A 641 -21.80 -34.16 8.04
C ARG A 641 -20.83 -34.04 6.88
N LEU A 642 -20.33 -32.82 6.65
CA LEU A 642 -19.27 -32.51 5.69
C LEU A 642 -17.90 -32.40 6.35
N GLY A 643 -17.86 -32.07 7.65
CA GLY A 643 -16.63 -31.80 8.37
C GLY A 643 -16.86 -31.17 9.74
N GLN A 644 -15.85 -30.47 10.23
CA GLN A 644 -15.82 -29.72 11.47
C GLN A 644 -15.10 -28.39 11.24
N TRP A 645 -15.52 -27.34 11.91
CA TRP A 645 -14.85 -26.04 11.94
C TRP A 645 -14.71 -25.60 13.39
N VAL A 646 -13.46 -25.45 13.83
CA VAL A 646 -13.04 -25.34 15.23
C VAL A 646 -13.64 -26.50 16.03
N THR A 647 -14.67 -26.26 16.84
CA THR A 647 -15.37 -27.28 17.62
C THR A 647 -16.72 -27.68 17.02
N SER A 648 -17.25 -26.91 16.06
CA SER A 648 -18.62 -27.04 15.53
C SER A 648 -18.68 -27.94 14.28
N ASP A 649 -19.78 -28.68 14.11
CA ASP A 649 -19.95 -29.57 12.96
C ASP A 649 -20.49 -28.82 11.73
N VAL A 650 -19.81 -28.98 10.59
CA VAL A 650 -20.25 -28.45 9.30
C VAL A 650 -21.18 -29.48 8.64
N VAL A 651 -22.45 -29.13 8.44
CA VAL A 651 -23.48 -30.05 7.95
C VAL A 651 -24.22 -29.50 6.73
N LEU A 652 -24.60 -30.41 5.82
CA LEU A 652 -25.40 -30.15 4.62
C LEU A 652 -26.85 -30.58 4.84
N ASN A 653 -27.81 -29.69 4.62
CA ASN A 653 -29.22 -30.06 4.56
C ASN A 653 -29.51 -30.79 3.24
N GLY A 654 -29.89 -32.07 3.32
CA GLY A 654 -30.10 -32.92 2.14
C GLY A 654 -31.21 -32.47 1.19
N SER A 655 -32.19 -31.72 1.68
CA SER A 655 -33.36 -31.31 0.91
C SER A 655 -33.23 -29.94 0.25
N THR A 656 -32.54 -29.01 0.91
CA THR A 656 -32.39 -27.61 0.47
C THR A 656 -31.01 -27.31 -0.10
N GLY A 657 -30.00 -28.14 0.19
CA GLY A 657 -28.61 -27.90 -0.18
C GLY A 657 -27.90 -26.82 0.65
N THR A 658 -28.56 -26.25 1.66
CA THR A 658 -27.97 -25.23 2.55
C THR A 658 -26.96 -25.85 3.53
N VAL A 659 -25.89 -25.12 3.87
CA VAL A 659 -24.84 -25.58 4.80
C VAL A 659 -24.93 -24.81 6.11
N HIS A 660 -24.82 -25.53 7.23
CA HIS A 660 -24.98 -25.01 8.60
C HIS A 660 -23.81 -25.41 9.49
N LEU A 661 -23.56 -24.63 10.55
CA LEU A 661 -22.75 -25.01 11.70
C LEU A 661 -23.65 -25.44 12.85
N LEU A 662 -23.42 -26.64 13.39
CA LEU A 662 -24.07 -27.13 14.60
C LEU A 662 -23.13 -26.97 15.81
N GLY A 663 -23.68 -26.52 16.94
CA GLY A 663 -22.90 -26.31 18.18
C GLY A 663 -22.16 -24.97 18.26
N ALA A 664 -22.49 -23.99 17.43
CA ALA A 664 -21.81 -22.69 17.34
C ALA A 664 -22.25 -21.66 18.41
N ASN A 665 -22.81 -22.09 19.55
CA ASN A 665 -23.40 -21.20 20.55
C ASN A 665 -22.41 -20.19 21.18
N ASP A 666 -21.11 -20.49 21.12
CA ASP A 666 -20.03 -19.63 21.67
C ASP A 666 -19.42 -18.68 20.61
N TRP A 667 -19.89 -18.67 19.36
CA TRP A 667 -19.28 -17.88 18.26
C TRP A 667 -19.84 -16.45 18.10
N VAL A 668 -20.93 -16.10 18.78
CA VAL A 668 -21.74 -14.88 18.50
C VAL A 668 -22.01 -14.03 19.77
N SER A 669 -21.27 -14.22 20.86
CA SER A 669 -21.45 -13.34 22.03
C SER A 669 -20.69 -12.02 21.85
N ASP A 670 -21.39 -11.00 21.36
CA ASP A 670 -20.91 -9.60 21.24
C ASP A 670 -20.87 -8.83 22.59
N ASP A 671 -21.14 -9.48 23.73
CA ASP A 671 -21.44 -8.78 24.99
C ASP A 671 -20.22 -8.40 25.86
N GLU A 672 -18.96 -8.67 25.47
CA GLU A 672 -17.79 -8.31 26.31
C GLU A 672 -17.02 -7.04 25.90
N PHE A 673 -17.39 -6.35 24.82
CA PHE A 673 -16.61 -5.20 24.32
C PHE A 673 -17.02 -3.82 24.90
N ASP A 674 -18.22 -3.67 25.47
CA ASP A 674 -18.73 -2.35 25.91
C ASP A 674 -18.22 -1.88 27.29
N ASP A 675 -17.55 -2.73 28.08
CA ASP A 675 -17.16 -2.39 29.47
C ASP A 675 -15.76 -1.78 29.63
N PHE A 676 -14.94 -1.65 28.57
CA PHE A 676 -13.54 -1.20 28.71
C PHE A 676 -13.22 0.23 28.28
N PHE A 677 -14.15 0.99 27.68
CA PHE A 677 -13.85 2.33 27.14
C PHE A 677 -14.77 3.50 27.56
N PHE A 678 -15.58 3.37 28.61
CA PHE A 678 -16.31 4.50 29.19
C PHE A 678 -16.27 4.53 30.72
N ASP A 679 -15.15 4.99 31.29
CA ASP A 679 -15.16 5.60 32.63
C ASP A 679 -15.19 7.13 32.45
N GLU A 680 -16.40 7.70 32.33
CA GLU A 680 -16.73 9.00 32.89
C GLU A 680 -18.26 9.10 32.99
N GLY A 681 -18.73 9.22 34.23
CA GLY A 681 -20.11 8.92 34.59
C GLY A 681 -21.17 9.94 34.19
N GLU A 682 -22.42 9.50 34.22
CA GLU A 682 -23.51 10.24 34.83
C GLU A 682 -24.67 9.29 35.16
N ASP A 683 -25.04 9.33 36.44
CA ASP A 683 -26.13 8.65 37.10
C ASP A 683 -27.47 9.01 36.42
N SER A 684 -28.05 8.08 35.65
CA SER A 684 -29.46 8.18 35.27
C SER A 684 -30.11 6.81 35.24
N GLY A 685 -30.87 6.53 36.31
CA GLY A 685 -31.77 5.39 36.37
C GLY A 685 -32.86 5.52 35.31
N ALA A 686 -32.95 4.51 34.46
CA ALA A 686 -34.12 4.20 33.67
C ALA A 686 -34.31 2.68 33.68
N GLU A 687 -35.52 2.29 34.02
CA GLU A 687 -35.99 0.95 34.31
C GLU A 687 -35.96 0.03 33.08
N ASP A 688 -35.49 -1.19 33.30
CA ASP A 688 -35.90 -2.47 32.71
C ASP A 688 -36.68 -2.36 31.37
N GLN A 689 -35.96 -2.53 30.26
CA GLN A 689 -36.54 -3.02 29.02
C GLN A 689 -35.87 -4.34 28.66
N ASP A 690 -36.66 -5.40 28.83
CA ASP A 690 -36.53 -6.77 28.34
C ASP A 690 -35.42 -6.94 27.29
N GLY A 691 -34.30 -7.52 27.72
CA GLY A 691 -33.37 -8.18 26.83
C GLY A 691 -34.08 -9.37 26.21
N ASP A 692 -34.26 -9.33 24.89
CA ASP A 692 -34.54 -10.52 24.10
C ASP A 692 -33.32 -11.43 24.25
N GLU A 693 -33.39 -12.38 25.20
CA GLU A 693 -32.53 -13.55 25.24
C GLU A 693 -32.61 -14.21 23.85
N VAL A 694 -31.51 -14.15 23.09
CA VAL A 694 -31.39 -14.83 21.80
C VAL A 694 -31.60 -16.32 22.06
N GLN A 695 -32.75 -16.83 21.61
CA GLN A 695 -33.14 -18.22 21.71
C GLN A 695 -32.08 -19.11 21.05
N GLY A 696 -31.30 -19.81 21.88
CA GLY A 696 -30.43 -20.89 21.45
C GLY A 696 -31.23 -22.06 20.87
N GLY A 697 -30.75 -22.63 19.76
CA GLY A 697 -31.23 -23.93 19.29
C GLY A 697 -31.26 -24.20 17.78
N ALA A 698 -31.00 -23.23 16.90
CA ALA A 698 -30.97 -23.47 15.45
C ALA A 698 -29.54 -23.41 14.91
N GLY A 699 -29.14 -24.41 14.11
CA GLY A 699 -27.86 -24.40 13.41
C GLY A 699 -27.64 -23.09 12.63
N LEU A 700 -26.42 -22.55 12.72
CA LEU A 700 -26.07 -21.28 12.10
C LEU A 700 -25.89 -21.49 10.59
N LEU A 701 -26.73 -20.84 9.77
CA LEU A 701 -26.64 -20.90 8.31
C LEU A 701 -25.35 -20.23 7.83
N ILE A 702 -24.40 -20.99 7.30
CA ILE A 702 -23.13 -20.47 6.79
C ILE A 702 -23.03 -20.43 5.27
N ALA A 703 -23.94 -21.11 4.55
CA ALA A 703 -24.10 -20.94 3.10
C ALA A 703 -25.50 -21.33 2.61
N GLY A 704 -26.05 -20.55 1.69
CA GLY A 704 -27.35 -20.79 1.06
C GLY A 704 -27.37 -21.99 0.09
N SER A 705 -26.20 -22.48 -0.34
CA SER A 705 -26.05 -23.70 -1.15
C SER A 705 -24.67 -24.32 -0.96
N LEU A 706 -24.49 -25.59 -1.36
CA LEU A 706 -23.18 -26.23 -1.36
C LEU A 706 -22.20 -25.56 -2.34
N THR A 707 -22.69 -25.05 -3.48
CA THR A 707 -21.87 -24.28 -4.43
C THR A 707 -21.38 -22.98 -3.79
N ALA A 708 -22.26 -22.26 -3.08
CA ALA A 708 -21.87 -21.06 -2.34
C ALA A 708 -20.85 -21.38 -1.25
N PHE A 709 -21.07 -22.47 -0.49
CA PHE A 709 -20.12 -22.93 0.52
C PHE A 709 -18.72 -23.15 -0.07
N VAL A 710 -18.61 -23.82 -1.22
CA VAL A 710 -17.32 -24.04 -1.88
C VAL A 710 -16.65 -22.73 -2.31
N LYS A 711 -17.42 -21.73 -2.75
CA LYS A 711 -16.87 -20.41 -3.10
C LYS A 711 -16.42 -19.62 -1.87
N LEU A 712 -17.24 -19.59 -0.82
CA LEU A 712 -16.93 -18.95 0.46
C LEU A 712 -15.68 -19.58 1.09
N LEU A 713 -15.59 -20.91 1.09
CA LEU A 713 -14.42 -21.66 1.57
C LEU A 713 -13.15 -21.25 0.82
N GLN A 714 -13.18 -21.21 -0.51
CA GLN A 714 -12.00 -20.83 -1.29
C GLN A 714 -11.55 -19.41 -0.99
N GLN A 715 -12.50 -18.48 -0.92
CA GLN A 715 -12.20 -17.10 -0.58
C GLN A 715 -11.61 -16.99 0.84
N TYR A 716 -12.18 -17.72 1.80
CA TYR A 716 -11.70 -17.79 3.18
C TYR A 716 -10.25 -18.32 3.26
N LEU A 717 -9.95 -19.44 2.59
CA LEU A 717 -8.62 -20.02 2.52
C LEU A 717 -7.60 -19.05 1.90
N VAL A 718 -7.94 -18.44 0.75
CA VAL A 718 -7.08 -17.48 0.06
C VAL A 718 -6.80 -16.30 0.98
N THR A 719 -7.82 -15.70 1.59
CA THR A 719 -7.64 -14.56 2.49
C THR A 719 -6.74 -14.90 3.67
N ARG A 720 -6.89 -16.06 4.32
CA ARG A 720 -6.00 -16.44 5.42
C ARG A 720 -4.54 -16.54 4.96
N CYS A 721 -4.28 -17.14 3.80
CA CYS A 721 -2.93 -17.19 3.24
C CYS A 721 -2.39 -15.78 2.89
N MET A 722 -3.24 -14.87 2.39
CA MET A 722 -2.86 -13.50 2.04
C MET A 722 -2.57 -12.65 3.28
N LEU A 723 -3.38 -12.77 4.34
CA LEU A 723 -3.18 -12.09 5.63
C LEU A 723 -1.86 -12.46 6.25
N ALA A 724 -1.56 -13.75 6.21
CA ALA A 724 -0.31 -14.26 6.66
C ALA A 724 0.80 -13.53 5.87
N SER A 725 0.74 -13.55 4.53
CA SER A 725 1.74 -12.94 3.62
C SER A 725 1.74 -11.40 3.55
N ALA A 726 1.01 -10.72 4.43
CA ALA A 726 0.85 -9.27 4.39
C ALA A 726 2.03 -8.56 5.08
N GLY A 727 2.58 -7.55 4.40
CA GLY A 727 3.81 -6.86 4.83
C GLY A 727 3.60 -5.78 5.89
N TYR A 728 2.37 -5.32 6.10
CA TYR A 728 2.06 -4.20 7.00
C TYR A 728 0.60 -4.21 7.45
N ARG A 729 0.30 -3.50 8.55
CA ARG A 729 -1.01 -3.46 9.22
C ARG A 729 -2.15 -3.16 8.26
N ARG A 730 -1.96 -2.14 7.43
CA ARG A 730 -3.01 -1.62 6.57
C ARG A 730 -3.33 -2.50 5.37
N GLU A 731 -2.35 -3.25 4.87
CA GLU A 731 -2.64 -4.32 3.90
C GLU A 731 -3.52 -5.39 4.55
N ARG A 732 -3.30 -5.75 5.82
CA ARG A 732 -4.16 -6.71 6.52
C ARG A 732 -5.58 -6.18 6.67
N GLU A 733 -5.76 -4.93 7.10
CA GLU A 733 -7.07 -4.25 7.16
C GLU A 733 -7.79 -4.33 5.80
N GLU A 734 -7.12 -3.98 4.71
CA GLU A 734 -7.74 -3.97 3.38
C GLU A 734 -8.02 -5.37 2.83
N ILE A 735 -7.20 -6.37 3.18
CA ILE A 735 -7.49 -7.80 2.90
C ILE A 735 -8.73 -8.26 3.68
N ARG A 736 -8.89 -7.86 4.96
CA ARG A 736 -10.08 -8.17 5.79
C ARG A 736 -11.34 -7.52 5.22
N ASP A 737 -11.26 -6.24 4.86
CA ASP A 737 -12.36 -5.47 4.28
C ASP A 737 -12.79 -6.03 2.92
N SER A 738 -11.81 -6.33 2.06
CA SER A 738 -12.03 -6.96 0.76
C SER A 738 -12.73 -8.31 0.89
N LEU A 739 -12.32 -9.13 1.86
CA LEU A 739 -12.99 -10.39 2.16
C LEU A 739 -14.45 -10.18 2.57
N SER A 740 -14.71 -9.29 3.54
CA SER A 740 -16.07 -9.04 4.04
C SER A 740 -17.03 -8.60 2.92
N GLY A 741 -16.54 -7.75 2.01
CA GLY A 741 -17.26 -7.37 0.79
C GLY A 741 -17.51 -8.57 -0.14
N THR A 742 -16.46 -9.34 -0.45
CA THR A 742 -16.52 -10.46 -1.40
C THR A 742 -17.41 -11.61 -0.90
N LEU A 743 -17.37 -11.94 0.40
CA LEU A 743 -18.23 -12.98 0.99
C LEU A 743 -19.72 -12.63 0.81
N SER A 744 -20.06 -11.35 1.04
CA SER A 744 -21.43 -10.86 0.87
C SER A 744 -21.90 -10.89 -0.60
N GLU A 745 -20.99 -10.65 -1.55
CA GLU A 745 -21.27 -10.76 -2.98
C GLU A 745 -21.45 -12.22 -3.43
N ILE A 746 -20.71 -13.16 -2.84
CA ILE A 746 -20.84 -14.60 -3.12
C ILE A 746 -22.17 -15.14 -2.58
N ASP A 747 -22.46 -14.87 -1.30
CA ASP A 747 -23.68 -15.32 -0.64
C ASP A 747 -24.00 -14.48 0.60
N ALA A 748 -24.86 -13.48 0.42
CA ALA A 748 -25.29 -12.58 1.48
C ALA A 748 -25.92 -13.29 2.69
N ALA A 749 -26.60 -14.43 2.50
CA ALA A 749 -27.23 -15.16 3.59
C ALA A 749 -26.20 -15.88 4.47
N GLY A 750 -25.21 -16.54 3.86
CA GLY A 750 -24.10 -17.15 4.58
C GLY A 750 -23.17 -16.14 5.23
N ALA A 751 -22.89 -15.01 4.56
CA ALA A 751 -22.05 -13.95 5.10
C ALA A 751 -22.68 -13.24 6.32
N ALA A 752 -24.01 -13.06 6.33
CA ALA A 752 -24.72 -12.42 7.44
C ALA A 752 -24.65 -13.19 8.77
N SER A 753 -24.22 -14.45 8.76
CA SER A 753 -24.05 -15.25 9.97
C SER A 753 -22.89 -14.80 10.86
N GLY A 754 -21.96 -14.00 10.32
CA GLY A 754 -20.74 -13.60 11.03
C GLY A 754 -19.69 -14.70 11.16
N ALA A 755 -20.02 -15.99 10.96
CA ALA A 755 -19.10 -17.12 11.18
C ALA A 755 -17.81 -17.06 10.36
N TRP A 756 -17.91 -16.56 9.11
CA TRP A 756 -16.75 -16.37 8.24
C TRP A 756 -15.85 -15.21 8.66
N THR A 757 -16.33 -14.37 9.57
CA THR A 757 -15.70 -13.12 10.00
C THR A 757 -15.44 -13.02 11.50
N THR A 758 -15.89 -13.96 12.34
CA THR A 758 -15.79 -13.91 13.81
C THR A 758 -14.35 -13.67 14.30
N GLY A 759 -13.34 -14.23 13.64
CA GLY A 759 -11.93 -13.99 13.97
C GLY A 759 -11.36 -12.63 13.53
N PHE A 760 -12.10 -11.80 12.78
CA PHE A 760 -11.61 -10.48 12.32
C PHE A 760 -11.72 -9.38 13.37
N THR A 761 -12.69 -9.48 14.28
CA THR A 761 -13.05 -8.41 15.24
C THR A 761 -12.33 -8.54 16.58
N GLU A 762 -11.76 -9.70 16.91
CA GLU A 762 -11.17 -9.98 18.22
C GLU A 762 -9.86 -9.23 18.54
N THR A 763 -9.30 -8.41 17.62
CA THR A 763 -7.89 -7.97 17.71
C THR A 763 -7.56 -6.58 17.16
N ASP A 764 -8.51 -5.64 17.12
CA ASP A 764 -8.21 -4.22 16.84
C ASP A 764 -7.75 -3.42 18.06
#